data_AF-A0A7V7MR90-F1
#
_entry.id   AF-A0A7V7MR90-F1
#
_cell.length_a   1.000
_cell.length_b   1.000
_cell.length_c   1.000
_cell.angle_alpha   90.00
_cell.angle_beta   90.00
_cell.angle_gamma   90.00
#
_symmetry.space_group_name_H-M   'P 1'
#
loop_
_entity.id
_entity.type
_entity.pdbx_description
1 polymer ?
#
loop_
_entity_poly.entity_id
_entity_poly.type
_entity_poly.pdbx_seq_one_letter_code
_entity_poly.pdbx_strand_id
1 'polypeptide(L)'
;MEIRLHGRGGQGGVTCAKILAAVYARLGLNVQTFGDYASERSGAPVRAYTRVSEDPITNRNKVYHPDHLLVLDPTLLGKEVVAGLVAGGLLLVNSTDSPEALQQRFPGFRLAVVDATGIARKHKIGTRSVVIVNTTIAGAFVRAMGISLEVLERAYQELGFFSNFPAAKEAYDLVAISEPEGEPIPDGAGPAGGVPVEALTDHQISQPSNLQTGSWRTQMPEYVDHLAPCNAWCPAGNDVIGFVQAAIRKSVQDASHVLGRSTPLAATCGRVCPAPCMEGCNRAEYDGAVNIRGLERWIADQKPVAQSERAELEQPKRFAVLGGGPAGLAAAYELAREGHRVVIFEGEKKLGGVLRTGIPEYRLPRPVLDQEVQGILDLGVEVQSGKFLAAEDMPNLLREFDGLIVATGLQKLRSLSIPGNDLDGVQQGIHFLHRLNLEGGIRLRGHVVVLGGGNTAMDCARSALRCGAEKVTVAYRRTEKEMPAIREEIEEAHHEGIHFLYQRQPVALHGDGRVKSLVLAEVEMGEPDDSGRRRPIVTERTEAIACDAVLLALGQSADFDLLPEAWKLQEGRLYAGEKALPAFGAGDLATGDGTVTHAIGSGRRSAGLLLQAVLAEEEAAPGRPIQVFERPDRSKAVPITDIRLDHFARSPASKEASLPAEERIRTFEEVNRGLPDSMESHRCFSCGHCTECDTCLVYCPEGIVHRRGTGYEVDYAFCKGCGICVEECPRKAMEMVPTTCPSN
;
A
#
# COMPACT_ATOMS: atom_id res chain seq x y z
N MET A 1 -49.77 17.15 18.08
CA MET A 1 -48.99 15.95 17.72
C MET A 1 -47.62 16.02 18.38
N GLU A 2 -47.20 14.97 19.09
CA GLU A 2 -45.91 14.84 19.76
C GLU A 2 -45.12 13.64 19.20
N ILE A 3 -43.85 13.87 18.86
CA ILE A 3 -42.94 12.88 18.29
C ILE A 3 -41.77 12.69 19.26
N ARG A 4 -41.44 11.43 19.55
CA ARG A 4 -40.26 11.05 20.32
C ARG A 4 -39.30 10.26 19.44
N LEU A 5 -38.02 10.62 19.49
CA LEU A 5 -36.95 9.93 18.77
C LEU A 5 -35.99 9.31 19.79
N HIS A 6 -35.59 8.07 19.54
CA HIS A 6 -34.53 7.37 20.27
C HIS A 6 -33.44 6.94 19.30
N GLY A 7 -32.19 7.29 19.60
CA GLY A 7 -31.04 6.86 18.81
C GLY A 7 -29.78 6.90 19.66
N ARG A 8 -28.62 6.82 19.01
CA ARG A 8 -27.33 6.98 19.67
C ARG A 8 -26.68 8.32 19.36
N GLY A 9 -25.87 8.80 20.29
CA GLY A 9 -24.97 9.92 20.07
C GLY A 9 -24.13 9.69 18.82
N GLY A 10 -24.13 10.64 17.88
CA GLY A 10 -23.48 10.49 16.57
C GLY A 10 -24.40 10.05 15.43
N GLN A 11 -25.55 9.41 15.67
CA GLN A 11 -26.51 9.02 14.61
C GLN A 11 -27.42 10.18 14.14
N GLY A 12 -27.32 11.34 14.80
CA GLY A 12 -28.01 12.56 14.38
C GLY A 12 -29.48 12.66 14.80
N GLY A 13 -29.93 11.95 15.85
CA GLY A 13 -31.33 11.98 16.31
C GLY A 13 -31.90 13.37 16.58
N VAL A 14 -31.12 14.27 17.19
CA VAL A 14 -31.53 15.68 17.41
C VAL A 14 -31.67 16.44 16.08
N THR A 15 -30.79 16.17 15.12
CA THR A 15 -30.89 16.75 13.77
C THR A 15 -32.09 16.21 13.02
N CYS A 16 -32.41 14.92 13.16
CA CYS A 16 -33.64 14.33 12.61
C CYS A 16 -34.88 15.06 13.17
N ALA A 17 -34.94 15.29 14.49
CA ALA A 17 -36.03 16.03 15.12
C ALA A 17 -36.21 17.46 14.54
N LYS A 18 -35.09 18.14 14.24
CA LYS A 18 -35.08 19.45 13.55
C LYS A 18 -35.54 19.38 12.10
N ILE A 19 -35.15 18.34 11.37
CA ILE A 19 -35.64 18.08 10.00
C ILE A 19 -37.16 17.92 10.02
N LEU A 20 -37.69 17.09 10.92
CA LEU A 20 -39.14 16.89 11.05
C LEU A 20 -39.86 18.20 11.41
N ALA A 21 -39.29 19.00 12.33
CA ALA A 21 -39.83 20.32 12.66
C ALA A 21 -39.86 21.25 11.42
N ALA A 22 -38.81 21.27 10.60
CA ALA A 22 -38.77 22.07 9.37
C ALA A 22 -39.80 21.61 8.33
N VAL A 23 -40.04 20.30 8.21
CA VAL A 23 -41.10 19.75 7.35
C VAL A 23 -42.48 20.26 7.78
N TYR A 24 -42.82 20.17 9.06
CA TYR A 24 -44.13 20.62 9.55
C TYR A 24 -44.29 22.14 9.58
N ALA A 25 -43.21 22.90 9.82
CA ALA A 25 -43.25 24.36 9.69
C ALA A 25 -43.64 24.80 8.27
N ARG A 26 -43.21 24.06 7.24
CA ARG A 26 -43.61 24.32 5.83
C ARG A 26 -45.05 23.99 5.53
N LEU A 27 -45.66 23.14 6.34
CA LEU A 27 -47.09 22.86 6.28
C LEU A 27 -47.90 23.93 7.02
N GLY A 28 -47.27 25.00 7.51
CA GLY A 28 -47.92 26.13 8.18
C GLY A 28 -48.18 25.92 9.67
N LEU A 29 -47.56 24.90 10.28
CA LEU A 29 -47.80 24.54 11.68
C LEU A 29 -46.75 25.14 12.62
N ASN A 30 -47.15 25.36 13.88
CA ASN A 30 -46.25 25.72 14.95
C ASN A 30 -45.46 24.49 15.39
N VAL A 31 -44.12 24.63 15.49
CA VAL A 31 -43.23 23.51 15.83
C VAL A 31 -42.28 23.86 16.98
N GLN A 32 -41.95 22.86 17.78
CA GLN A 32 -40.91 22.95 18.81
C GLN A 32 -40.08 21.67 18.81
N THR A 33 -38.76 21.78 18.90
CA THR A 33 -37.89 20.60 19.01
C THR A 33 -36.72 20.84 19.96
N PHE A 34 -36.31 19.80 20.68
CA PHE A 34 -35.13 19.81 21.56
C PHE A 34 -34.64 18.38 21.83
N GLY A 35 -33.37 18.24 22.20
CA GLY A 35 -32.75 16.97 22.59
C GLY A 35 -32.74 16.78 24.11
N ASP A 36 -32.66 15.53 24.54
CA ASP A 36 -32.41 15.10 25.91
C ASP A 36 -31.30 14.05 25.89
N TYR A 37 -30.13 14.48 26.33
CA TYR A 37 -28.90 13.69 26.35
C TYR A 37 -28.02 14.17 27.50
N ALA A 38 -27.28 13.23 28.10
CA ALA A 38 -26.29 13.51 29.12
C ALA A 38 -24.94 13.89 28.49
N SER A 39 -23.90 14.10 29.30
CA SER A 39 -22.57 14.52 28.83
C SER A 39 -21.88 13.53 27.90
N GLU A 40 -22.32 12.26 27.85
CA GLU A 40 -21.78 11.21 27.00
C GLU A 40 -22.21 11.39 25.52
N ARG A 41 -21.59 12.33 24.79
CA ARG A 41 -22.08 12.80 23.47
C ARG A 41 -22.17 11.76 22.35
N SER A 42 -21.23 10.80 22.26
CA SER A 42 -21.13 9.83 21.15
C SER A 42 -21.33 8.39 21.64
N GLY A 43 -22.15 7.59 20.95
CA GLY A 43 -22.46 6.18 21.28
C GLY A 43 -23.52 5.97 22.37
N ALA A 44 -23.73 6.93 23.27
CA ALA A 44 -24.74 6.83 24.33
C ALA A 44 -26.17 6.94 23.78
N PRO A 45 -27.18 6.34 24.44
CA PRO A 45 -28.59 6.57 24.12
C PRO A 45 -28.95 8.06 24.20
N VAL A 46 -29.60 8.57 23.17
CA VAL A 46 -30.05 9.96 23.03
C VAL A 46 -31.52 9.99 22.71
N ARG A 47 -32.24 10.91 23.35
CA ARG A 47 -33.64 11.21 23.02
C ARG A 47 -33.73 12.57 22.35
N ALA A 48 -34.69 12.71 21.45
CA ALA A 48 -35.09 14.01 20.93
C ALA A 48 -36.61 14.06 20.79
N TYR A 49 -37.14 15.27 20.82
CA TYR A 49 -38.58 15.51 20.82
C TYR A 49 -38.94 16.54 19.76
N THR A 50 -40.08 16.33 19.12
CA THR A 50 -40.69 17.32 18.21
C THR A 50 -42.17 17.43 18.52
N ARG A 51 -42.65 18.64 18.77
CA ARG A 51 -44.07 18.97 18.92
C ARG A 51 -44.55 19.75 17.70
N VAL A 52 -45.77 19.47 17.28
CA VAL A 52 -46.44 20.11 16.15
C VAL A 52 -47.87 20.44 16.56
N SER A 53 -48.30 21.68 16.31
CA SER A 53 -49.60 22.21 16.71
C SER A 53 -50.09 23.28 15.73
N GLU A 54 -51.41 23.43 15.58
CA GLU A 54 -52.00 24.58 14.89
C GLU A 54 -51.85 25.86 15.74
N ASP A 55 -51.89 25.71 17.08
CA ASP A 55 -51.69 26.79 18.05
C ASP A 55 -50.22 26.98 18.48
N PRO A 56 -49.83 28.18 18.96
CA PRO A 56 -48.50 28.42 19.54
C PRO A 56 -48.14 27.47 20.69
N ILE A 57 -46.95 26.86 20.62
CA ILE A 57 -46.48 25.87 21.62
C ILE A 57 -45.76 26.56 22.77
N THR A 58 -46.31 26.47 23.98
CA THR A 58 -45.71 27.03 25.21
C THR A 58 -45.04 25.97 26.11
N ASN A 59 -45.38 24.69 25.94
CA ASN A 59 -44.84 23.58 26.73
C ASN A 59 -43.48 23.12 26.20
N ARG A 60 -42.45 23.04 27.07
CA ARG A 60 -41.10 22.54 26.74
C ARG A 60 -40.65 21.36 27.63
N ASN A 61 -41.59 20.57 28.12
CA ASN A 61 -41.30 19.36 28.92
C ASN A 61 -41.00 18.14 28.03
N LYS A 62 -40.38 17.10 28.58
CA LYS A 62 -40.16 15.82 27.84
C LYS A 62 -41.49 15.25 27.33
N VAL A 63 -41.45 14.56 26.18
CA VAL A 63 -42.62 13.86 25.62
C VAL A 63 -42.70 12.48 26.27
N TYR A 64 -43.64 12.32 27.18
CA TYR A 64 -43.90 11.05 27.87
C TYR A 64 -44.87 10.16 27.08
N HIS A 65 -45.87 10.77 26.44
CA HIS A 65 -46.90 10.08 25.66
C HIS A 65 -46.87 10.49 24.17
N PRO A 66 -45.89 10.02 23.38
CA PRO A 66 -45.79 10.39 21.97
C PRO A 66 -46.92 9.81 21.12
N ASP A 67 -47.35 10.57 20.10
CA ASP A 67 -48.18 10.06 19.00
C ASP A 67 -47.36 9.20 18.04
N HIS A 68 -46.09 9.55 17.85
CA HIS A 68 -45.16 8.85 16.96
C HIS A 68 -43.79 8.66 17.62
N LEU A 69 -43.22 7.47 17.44
CA LEU A 69 -41.94 7.05 17.96
C LEU A 69 -41.01 6.61 16.83
N LEU A 70 -39.83 7.23 16.75
CA LEU A 70 -38.78 6.85 15.81
C LEU A 70 -37.62 6.23 16.57
N VAL A 71 -37.21 5.04 16.17
CA VAL A 71 -36.08 4.31 16.74
C VAL A 71 -34.99 4.20 15.68
N LEU A 72 -33.98 5.06 15.77
CA LEU A 72 -32.87 5.15 14.81
C LEU A 72 -31.87 3.99 14.96
N ASP A 73 -31.87 3.29 16.09
CA ASP A 73 -31.04 2.12 16.36
C ASP A 73 -31.89 1.00 16.99
N PRO A 74 -32.06 -0.14 16.31
CA PRO A 74 -32.97 -1.19 16.75
C PRO A 74 -32.51 -1.87 18.05
N THR A 75 -31.23 -1.73 18.43
CA THR A 75 -30.72 -2.28 19.70
C THR A 75 -31.25 -1.55 20.93
N LEU A 76 -31.81 -0.34 20.76
CA LEU A 76 -32.51 0.38 21.82
C LEU A 76 -33.94 -0.11 22.01
N LEU A 77 -34.47 -0.90 21.06
CA LEU A 77 -35.88 -1.27 21.05
C LEU A 77 -36.21 -2.25 22.19
N GLY A 78 -36.94 -1.75 23.19
CA GLY A 78 -37.42 -2.50 24.34
C GLY A 78 -38.68 -1.86 24.94
N LYS A 79 -39.28 -2.54 25.94
CA LYS A 79 -40.55 -2.10 26.58
C LYS A 79 -40.49 -0.65 27.08
N GLU A 80 -39.37 -0.26 27.69
CA GLU A 80 -39.12 1.10 28.20
C GLU A 80 -39.11 2.17 27.10
N VAL A 81 -38.63 1.82 25.89
CA VAL A 81 -38.53 2.76 24.77
C VAL A 81 -39.88 3.01 24.11
N VAL A 82 -40.74 1.98 24.08
CA VAL A 82 -42.10 2.08 23.53
C VAL A 82 -43.13 2.56 24.55
N ALA A 83 -42.80 2.58 25.84
CA ALA A 83 -43.71 3.00 26.91
C ALA A 83 -44.32 4.39 26.67
N GLY A 84 -45.63 4.51 26.88
CA GLY A 84 -46.41 5.73 26.64
C GLY A 84 -46.72 6.05 25.17
N LEU A 85 -46.23 5.29 24.18
CA LEU A 85 -46.67 5.45 22.78
C LEU A 85 -48.18 5.20 22.70
N VAL A 86 -48.93 6.14 22.12
CA VAL A 86 -50.39 6.03 22.02
C VAL A 86 -50.80 4.85 21.14
N ALA A 87 -51.93 4.22 21.48
CA ALA A 87 -52.53 3.14 20.69
C ALA A 87 -52.78 3.59 19.24
N GLY A 88 -52.38 2.78 18.25
CA GLY A 88 -52.44 3.15 16.83
C GLY A 88 -51.41 4.20 16.39
N GLY A 89 -50.58 4.70 17.31
CA GLY A 89 -49.45 5.57 17.02
C GLY A 89 -48.41 4.89 16.12
N LEU A 90 -47.56 5.71 15.48
CA LEU A 90 -46.53 5.21 14.56
C LEU A 90 -45.29 4.78 15.34
N LEU A 91 -44.82 3.55 15.12
CA LEU A 91 -43.48 3.09 15.52
C LEU A 91 -42.64 2.87 14.25
N LEU A 92 -41.75 3.82 13.95
CA LEU A 92 -40.80 3.74 12.84
C LEU A 92 -39.45 3.22 13.34
N VAL A 93 -38.99 2.07 12.85
CA VAL A 93 -37.76 1.42 13.28
C VAL A 93 -36.76 1.31 12.13
N ASN A 94 -35.52 1.73 12.36
CA ASN A 94 -34.40 1.44 11.49
C ASN A 94 -33.98 -0.03 11.67
N SER A 95 -34.53 -0.95 10.88
CA SER A 95 -34.24 -2.39 10.98
C SER A 95 -34.33 -3.06 9.61
N THR A 96 -33.64 -4.19 9.47
CA THR A 96 -33.81 -5.12 8.35
C THR A 96 -34.92 -6.15 8.59
N ASP A 97 -35.50 -6.18 9.80
CA ASP A 97 -36.62 -7.05 10.13
C ASP A 97 -37.88 -6.70 9.32
N SER A 98 -38.78 -7.67 9.13
CA SER A 98 -40.05 -7.39 8.49
C SER A 98 -41.04 -6.72 9.46
N PRO A 99 -41.99 -5.90 8.97
CA PRO A 99 -43.05 -5.34 9.82
C PRO A 99 -43.81 -6.40 10.63
N GLU A 100 -44.06 -7.59 10.05
CA GLU A 100 -44.77 -8.69 10.69
C GLU A 100 -44.00 -9.23 11.90
N ALA A 101 -42.66 -9.34 11.80
CA ALA A 101 -41.82 -9.78 12.90
C ALA A 101 -41.83 -8.78 14.08
N LEU A 102 -41.91 -7.48 13.77
CA LEU A 102 -42.05 -6.44 14.79
C LEU A 102 -43.48 -6.35 15.34
N GLN A 103 -44.51 -6.64 14.54
CA GLN A 103 -45.92 -6.67 14.97
C GLN A 103 -46.14 -7.72 16.06
N GLN A 104 -45.49 -8.88 15.95
CA GLN A 104 -45.52 -9.92 17.00
C GLN A 104 -44.92 -9.44 18.32
N ARG A 105 -43.90 -8.57 18.27
CA ARG A 105 -43.20 -8.05 19.45
C ARG A 105 -43.87 -6.82 20.05
N PHE A 106 -44.51 -6.01 19.21
CA PHE A 106 -45.12 -4.73 19.55
C PHE A 106 -46.49 -4.57 18.87
N PRO A 107 -47.51 -5.34 19.30
CA PRO A 107 -48.86 -5.26 18.75
C PRO A 107 -49.53 -3.91 19.06
N GLY A 108 -50.58 -3.57 18.34
CA GLY A 108 -51.42 -2.38 18.58
C GLY A 108 -50.83 -1.05 18.12
N PHE A 109 -49.66 -1.04 17.47
CA PHE A 109 -49.06 0.14 16.85
C PHE A 109 -49.04 0.02 15.33
N ARG A 110 -49.08 1.18 14.65
CA ARG A 110 -48.82 1.26 13.21
C ARG A 110 -47.31 1.20 13.01
N LEU A 111 -46.82 0.19 12.29
CA LEU A 111 -45.38 -0.05 12.14
C LEU A 111 -44.87 0.49 10.82
N ALA A 112 -43.70 1.12 10.85
CA ALA A 112 -42.92 1.42 9.67
C ALA A 112 -41.49 0.90 9.85
N VAL A 113 -40.94 0.24 8.84
CA VAL A 113 -39.62 -0.38 8.93
C VAL A 113 -38.81 -0.07 7.69
N VAL A 114 -37.55 0.33 7.88
CA VAL A 114 -36.62 0.64 6.80
C VAL A 114 -35.18 0.35 7.24
N ASP A 115 -34.35 -0.19 6.34
CA ASP A 115 -32.90 -0.30 6.58
C ASP A 115 -32.21 1.05 6.26
N ALA A 116 -32.45 2.05 7.10
CA ALA A 116 -31.83 3.36 6.94
C ALA A 116 -30.30 3.30 7.10
N THR A 117 -29.76 2.33 7.86
CA THR A 117 -28.32 2.12 8.01
C THR A 117 -27.68 1.65 6.71
N GLY A 118 -28.24 0.62 6.06
CA GLY A 118 -27.76 0.10 4.78
C GLY A 118 -27.85 1.14 3.67
N ILE A 119 -28.97 1.88 3.60
CA ILE A 119 -29.15 2.98 2.64
C ILE A 119 -28.12 4.09 2.91
N ALA A 120 -27.98 4.57 4.15
CA ALA A 120 -27.00 5.61 4.48
C ALA A 120 -25.56 5.20 4.12
N ARG A 121 -25.20 3.92 4.36
CA ARG A 121 -23.89 3.37 4.02
C ARG A 121 -23.66 3.34 2.50
N LYS A 122 -24.65 2.91 1.72
CA LYS A 122 -24.63 2.92 0.25
C LYS A 122 -24.38 4.33 -0.31
N HIS A 123 -24.96 5.35 0.34
CA HIS A 123 -24.79 6.76 -0.04
C HIS A 123 -23.62 7.47 0.67
N LYS A 124 -22.76 6.75 1.40
CA LYS A 124 -21.59 7.27 2.12
C LYS A 124 -21.91 8.41 3.11
N ILE A 125 -23.05 8.32 3.80
CA ILE A 125 -23.48 9.33 4.78
C ILE A 125 -22.92 8.98 6.16
N GLY A 126 -21.92 9.74 6.61
CA GLY A 126 -21.35 9.63 7.95
C GLY A 126 -19.85 9.92 8.00
N THR A 127 -19.19 9.38 9.02
CA THR A 127 -17.73 9.43 9.21
C THR A 127 -17.12 8.05 8.95
N ARG A 128 -15.79 7.90 9.11
CA ARG A 128 -15.13 6.58 8.96
C ARG A 128 -15.56 5.59 10.04
N SER A 129 -16.04 6.10 11.17
CA SER A 129 -16.36 5.32 12.38
C SER A 129 -17.85 5.24 12.70
N VAL A 130 -18.69 6.13 12.14
CA VAL A 130 -20.13 6.20 12.45
C VAL A 130 -20.95 6.50 11.21
N VAL A 131 -21.93 5.63 10.92
CA VAL A 131 -22.98 5.87 9.91
C VAL A 131 -24.05 6.80 10.50
N ILE A 132 -24.41 7.87 9.77
CA ILE A 132 -25.41 8.84 10.23
C ILE A 132 -26.71 8.61 9.46
N VAL A 133 -27.77 8.21 10.17
CA VAL A 133 -29.04 7.76 9.55
C VAL A 133 -30.16 8.81 9.58
N ASN A 134 -29.93 9.96 10.21
CA ASN A 134 -30.92 11.02 10.45
C ASN A 134 -31.65 11.53 9.19
N THR A 135 -30.91 11.84 8.12
CA THR A 135 -31.47 12.32 6.84
C THR A 135 -32.11 11.18 6.06
N THR A 136 -31.65 9.95 6.24
CA THR A 136 -32.24 8.80 5.55
C THR A 136 -33.60 8.45 6.16
N ILE A 137 -33.67 8.32 7.49
CA ILE A 137 -34.91 7.92 8.19
C ILE A 137 -36.04 8.96 8.11
N ALA A 138 -35.71 10.23 7.91
CA ALA A 138 -36.72 11.27 7.71
C ALA A 138 -37.56 11.05 6.43
N GLY A 139 -36.99 10.44 5.38
CA GLY A 139 -37.73 10.06 4.17
C GLY A 139 -38.80 9.01 4.45
N ALA A 140 -38.44 7.96 5.19
CA ALA A 140 -39.38 6.93 5.64
C ALA A 140 -40.50 7.50 6.54
N PHE A 141 -40.17 8.44 7.43
CA PHE A 141 -41.16 9.11 8.27
C PHE A 141 -42.17 9.92 7.43
N VAL A 142 -41.69 10.73 6.48
CA VAL A 142 -42.55 11.55 5.60
C VAL A 142 -43.51 10.68 4.80
N ARG A 143 -43.05 9.52 4.30
CA ARG A 143 -43.90 8.52 3.65
C ARG A 143 -44.96 7.98 4.61
N ALA A 144 -44.56 7.57 5.81
CA ALA A 144 -45.47 7.00 6.80
C ALA A 144 -46.56 8.00 7.21
N MET A 145 -46.25 9.30 7.24
CA MET A 145 -47.19 10.37 7.57
C MET A 145 -48.03 10.86 6.38
N GLY A 146 -47.83 10.32 5.18
CA GLY A 146 -48.56 10.74 3.97
C GLY A 146 -48.21 12.15 3.49
N ILE A 147 -47.02 12.65 3.85
CA ILE A 147 -46.54 13.98 3.46
C ILE A 147 -45.81 13.88 2.12
N SER A 148 -45.99 14.89 1.25
CA SER A 148 -45.29 14.93 -0.04
C SER A 148 -43.77 15.02 0.13
N LEU A 149 -43.04 14.23 -0.65
CA LEU A 149 -41.57 14.23 -0.66
C LEU A 149 -40.98 15.60 -1.03
N GLU A 150 -41.70 16.42 -1.80
CA GLU A 150 -41.29 17.80 -2.16
C GLU A 150 -41.11 18.69 -0.93
N VAL A 151 -41.89 18.47 0.14
CA VAL A 151 -41.78 19.25 1.38
C VAL A 151 -40.46 18.93 2.10
N LEU A 152 -40.05 17.66 2.08
CA LEU A 152 -38.78 17.20 2.62
C LEU A 152 -37.59 17.72 1.79
N GLU A 153 -37.72 17.72 0.46
CA GLU A 153 -36.70 18.27 -0.44
C GLU A 153 -36.39 19.74 -0.12
N ARG A 154 -37.44 20.56 -0.02
CA ARG A 154 -37.31 21.97 0.36
C ARG A 154 -36.75 22.14 1.76
N ALA A 155 -37.12 21.26 2.71
CA ALA A 155 -36.52 21.24 4.05
C ALA A 155 -35.00 21.00 3.98
N TYR A 156 -34.55 20.11 3.09
CA TYR A 156 -33.13 19.80 2.95
C TYR A 156 -32.34 20.92 2.29
N GLN A 157 -32.92 21.62 1.33
CA GLN A 157 -32.26 22.76 0.68
C GLN A 157 -31.95 23.88 1.69
N GLU A 158 -32.92 24.28 2.51
CA GLU A 158 -32.69 25.37 3.49
C GLU A 158 -31.79 24.95 4.65
N LEU A 159 -31.87 23.70 5.09
CA LEU A 159 -31.04 23.18 6.19
C LEU A 159 -29.63 22.77 5.75
N GLY A 160 -29.32 22.82 4.44
CA GLY A 160 -28.01 22.42 3.91
C GLY A 160 -27.78 20.90 3.82
N PHE A 161 -28.85 20.10 3.75
CA PHE A 161 -28.81 18.63 3.66
C PHE A 161 -29.16 18.06 2.28
N PHE A 162 -29.23 18.90 1.23
CA PHE A 162 -29.69 18.48 -0.09
C PHE A 162 -28.84 17.34 -0.71
N SER A 163 -27.54 17.30 -0.42
CA SER A 163 -26.65 16.19 -0.83
C SER A 163 -27.14 14.82 -0.37
N ASN A 164 -27.90 14.75 0.72
CA ASN A 164 -28.39 13.51 1.33
C ASN A 164 -29.81 13.15 0.87
N PHE A 165 -30.44 13.99 0.05
CA PHE A 165 -31.80 13.78 -0.46
C PHE A 165 -31.98 12.45 -1.23
N PRO A 166 -31.02 11.98 -2.05
CA PRO A 166 -31.15 10.68 -2.72
C PRO A 166 -31.37 9.51 -1.76
N ALA A 167 -30.67 9.50 -0.62
CA ALA A 167 -30.83 8.48 0.41
C ALA A 167 -32.20 8.57 1.10
N ALA A 168 -32.68 9.80 1.37
CA ALA A 168 -34.01 10.01 1.94
C ALA A 168 -35.13 9.56 0.98
N LYS A 169 -34.97 9.82 -0.32
CA LYS A 169 -35.90 9.35 -1.35
C LYS A 169 -35.92 7.81 -1.41
N GLU A 170 -34.76 7.16 -1.40
CA GLU A 170 -34.69 5.70 -1.37
C GLU A 170 -35.39 5.12 -0.14
N ALA A 171 -35.22 5.74 1.04
CA ALA A 171 -35.94 5.34 2.25
C ALA A 171 -37.46 5.60 2.18
N TYR A 172 -37.88 6.69 1.53
CA TYR A 172 -39.30 7.01 1.27
C TYR A 172 -39.95 5.95 0.37
N ASP A 173 -39.23 5.46 -0.64
CA ASP A 173 -39.73 4.47 -1.59
C ASP A 173 -39.74 3.04 -1.00
N LEU A 174 -38.80 2.72 -0.11
CA LEU A 174 -38.59 1.37 0.42
C LEU A 174 -39.25 1.08 1.79
N VAL A 175 -39.70 2.10 2.53
CA VAL A 175 -40.27 1.87 3.85
C VAL A 175 -41.51 0.97 3.77
N ALA A 176 -41.48 -0.13 4.51
CA ALA A 176 -42.60 -1.06 4.64
C ALA A 176 -43.49 -0.61 5.80
N ILE A 177 -44.79 -0.48 5.56
CA ILE A 177 -45.76 0.01 6.55
C ILE A 177 -46.82 -1.07 6.79
N SER A 178 -47.07 -1.36 8.07
CA SER A 178 -48.17 -2.22 8.52
C SER A 178 -49.13 -1.42 9.38
N GLU A 179 -50.42 -1.66 9.19
CA GLU A 179 -51.47 -1.13 10.05
C GLU A 179 -51.53 -1.92 11.37
N PRO A 180 -52.08 -1.33 12.45
CA PRO A 180 -52.05 -1.94 13.77
C PRO A 180 -52.90 -3.21 13.85
N GLU A 181 -52.27 -4.31 14.29
CA GLU A 181 -52.91 -5.57 14.65
C GLU A 181 -52.73 -5.89 16.14
N GLY A 182 -53.78 -6.40 16.79
CA GLY A 182 -53.80 -6.74 18.21
C GLY A 182 -53.99 -5.54 19.15
N GLU A 183 -54.12 -5.81 20.45
CA GLU A 183 -54.18 -4.76 21.47
C GLU A 183 -52.76 -4.26 21.81
N PRO A 184 -52.58 -2.95 22.07
CA PRO A 184 -51.30 -2.41 22.50
C PRO A 184 -50.82 -3.09 23.77
N ILE A 185 -49.50 -3.21 23.92
CA ILE A 185 -48.92 -3.67 25.18
C ILE A 185 -49.40 -2.71 26.30
N PRO A 186 -50.05 -3.19 27.38
CA PRO A 186 -50.46 -2.35 28.48
C PRO A 186 -49.27 -1.54 28.99
N ASP A 187 -49.48 -0.27 29.36
CA ASP A 187 -48.42 0.58 29.94
C ASP A 187 -47.68 -0.24 31.01
N GLY A 188 -46.42 -0.58 30.72
CA GLY A 188 -45.56 -1.17 31.71
C GLY A 188 -45.52 -0.22 32.89
N ALA A 189 -45.76 -0.73 34.10
CA ALA A 189 -45.66 0.06 35.32
C ALA A 189 -44.38 0.89 35.22
N GLY A 190 -44.53 2.22 35.20
CA GLY A 190 -43.39 3.13 35.24
C GLY A 190 -42.44 2.70 36.36
N PRO A 191 -41.14 2.99 36.25
CA PRO A 191 -40.13 2.46 37.18
C PRO A 191 -40.63 2.59 38.62
N ALA A 192 -40.59 1.47 39.35
CA ALA A 192 -41.01 1.41 40.74
C ALA A 192 -40.45 2.62 41.48
N GLY A 193 -41.33 3.30 42.24
CA GLY A 193 -41.13 4.63 42.81
C GLY A 193 -39.66 4.97 43.06
N GLY A 194 -39.19 6.01 42.35
CA GLY A 194 -37.80 6.44 42.45
C GLY A 194 -37.38 6.60 43.91
N VAL A 195 -36.15 6.19 44.21
CA VAL A 195 -35.49 6.51 45.48
C VAL A 195 -35.69 8.01 45.70
N PRO A 196 -36.14 8.46 46.88
CA PRO A 196 -36.29 9.87 47.17
C PRO A 196 -34.97 10.57 46.83
N VAL A 197 -35.02 11.47 45.85
CA VAL A 197 -33.85 12.30 45.53
C VAL A 197 -33.66 13.18 46.76
N GLU A 198 -32.51 13.03 47.43
CA GLU A 198 -32.15 13.90 48.55
C GLU A 198 -32.25 15.36 48.12
N ALA A 199 -32.64 16.23 49.04
CA ALA A 199 -32.60 17.66 48.76
C ALA A 199 -31.19 18.03 48.31
N LEU A 200 -31.07 18.95 47.34
CA LEU A 200 -29.78 19.33 46.77
C LEU A 200 -28.76 19.79 47.84
N THR A 201 -29.26 20.26 48.98
CA THR A 201 -28.48 20.67 50.17
C THR A 201 -27.93 19.51 50.99
N ASP A 202 -28.52 18.33 50.88
CA ASP A 202 -28.24 17.15 51.70
C ASP A 202 -27.42 16.10 50.92
N HIS A 203 -27.28 16.28 49.61
CA HIS A 203 -26.48 15.42 48.73
C HIS A 203 -24.98 15.63 48.98
N GLN A 204 -24.37 14.73 49.74
CA GLN A 204 -22.96 14.86 50.16
C GLN A 204 -21.96 14.14 49.24
N ILE A 205 -22.36 13.09 48.51
CA ILE A 205 -21.47 12.29 47.66
C ILE A 205 -22.24 11.70 46.47
N SER A 206 -21.83 12.01 45.24
CA SER A 206 -22.23 11.21 44.08
C SER A 206 -21.50 9.88 44.13
N GLN A 207 -22.22 8.76 44.26
CA GLN A 207 -21.59 7.46 44.06
C GLN A 207 -21.05 7.37 42.62
N PRO A 208 -19.82 6.87 42.41
CA PRO A 208 -19.34 6.61 41.07
C PRO A 208 -20.29 5.60 40.41
N SER A 209 -20.75 5.92 39.20
CA SER A 209 -21.64 5.03 38.47
C SER A 209 -20.83 3.78 38.05
N ASN A 210 -21.26 2.59 38.48
CA ASN A 210 -20.77 1.30 37.97
C ASN A 210 -21.41 0.93 36.63
N LEU A 211 -21.79 1.95 35.84
CA LEU A 211 -22.53 1.75 34.60
C LEU A 211 -21.59 1.15 33.55
N GLN A 212 -21.77 -0.14 33.28
CA GLN A 212 -21.11 -0.84 32.19
C GLN A 212 -21.68 -0.39 30.85
N THR A 213 -21.16 0.74 30.35
CA THR A 213 -21.54 1.34 29.07
C THR A 213 -21.20 0.44 27.88
N GLY A 214 -20.42 -0.63 28.10
CA GLY A 214 -20.17 -1.68 27.13
C GLY A 214 -21.44 -2.33 26.60
N SER A 215 -22.48 -2.48 27.41
CA SER A 215 -23.78 -3.02 26.98
C SER A 215 -24.49 -2.16 25.93
N TRP A 216 -24.02 -0.93 25.70
CA TRP A 216 -24.59 -0.01 24.73
C TRP A 216 -23.99 -0.13 23.33
N ARG A 217 -22.90 -0.87 23.14
CA ARG A 217 -22.23 -0.88 21.84
C ARG A 217 -22.99 -1.70 20.79
N THR A 218 -22.92 -1.25 19.54
CA THR A 218 -23.36 -2.01 18.34
C THR A 218 -22.19 -2.33 17.41
N GLN A 219 -21.04 -1.74 17.72
CA GLN A 219 -19.76 -1.92 17.05
C GLN A 219 -18.65 -1.71 18.08
N MET A 220 -17.47 -2.26 17.83
CA MET A 220 -16.31 -2.16 18.71
C MET A 220 -15.05 -1.81 17.92
N PRO A 221 -14.12 -1.05 18.51
CA PRO A 221 -12.85 -0.77 17.89
C PRO A 221 -11.92 -2.00 17.99
N GLU A 222 -11.25 -2.31 16.89
CA GLU A 222 -10.18 -3.31 16.84
C GLU A 222 -8.92 -2.70 16.23
N TYR A 223 -7.75 -3.12 16.73
CA TYR A 223 -6.47 -2.79 16.09
C TYR A 223 -6.24 -3.72 14.92
N VAL A 224 -5.98 -3.15 13.75
CA VAL A 224 -5.80 -3.90 12.51
C VAL A 224 -4.58 -3.33 11.81
N ASP A 225 -3.67 -4.22 11.40
CA ASP A 225 -2.58 -3.86 10.51
C ASP A 225 -3.10 -3.82 9.07
N HIS A 226 -2.94 -2.68 8.42
CA HIS A 226 -3.29 -2.48 7.02
C HIS A 226 -2.03 -2.40 6.16
N LEU A 227 -2.18 -2.76 4.88
CA LEU A 227 -1.09 -2.70 3.93
C LEU A 227 -0.61 -1.25 3.76
N ALA A 228 0.61 -0.98 4.20
CA ALA A 228 1.27 0.30 3.94
C ALA A 228 1.59 0.43 2.44
N PRO A 229 1.46 1.63 1.84
CA PRO A 229 1.70 1.79 0.41
C PRO A 229 3.18 1.58 0.06
N CYS A 230 4.13 1.95 0.90
CA CYS A 230 5.55 1.66 0.67
C CYS A 230 5.84 0.15 0.61
N ASN A 231 5.17 -0.67 1.45
CA ASN A 231 5.27 -2.12 1.42
C ASN A 231 4.62 -2.70 0.15
N ALA A 232 3.45 -2.20 -0.26
CA ALA A 232 2.77 -2.62 -1.49
C ALA A 232 3.55 -2.30 -2.77
N TRP A 233 4.32 -1.22 -2.76
CA TRP A 233 5.10 -0.76 -3.90
C TRP A 233 6.51 -1.37 -3.97
N CYS A 234 7.01 -2.00 -2.90
CA CYS A 234 8.32 -2.63 -2.89
C CYS A 234 8.32 -3.94 -3.69
N PRO A 235 9.02 -4.04 -4.84
CA PRO A 235 9.03 -5.26 -5.65
C PRO A 235 9.75 -6.42 -4.98
N ALA A 236 10.70 -6.11 -4.08
CA ALA A 236 11.43 -7.08 -3.28
C ALA A 236 10.62 -7.55 -2.06
N GLY A 237 9.49 -6.91 -1.73
CA GLY A 237 8.65 -7.28 -0.59
C GLY A 237 9.25 -6.89 0.77
N ASN A 238 9.96 -5.76 0.84
CA ASN A 238 10.50 -5.25 2.10
C ASN A 238 9.39 -4.76 3.03
N ASP A 239 9.51 -5.09 4.32
CA ASP A 239 8.70 -4.48 5.38
C ASP A 239 9.26 -3.10 5.73
N VAL A 240 8.88 -2.10 4.93
CA VAL A 240 9.37 -0.72 5.07
C VAL A 240 8.94 -0.12 6.39
N ILE A 241 7.68 -0.30 6.79
CA ILE A 241 7.22 0.22 8.08
C ILE A 241 7.97 -0.44 9.23
N GLY A 242 8.16 -1.76 9.18
CA GLY A 242 8.89 -2.49 10.22
C GLY A 242 10.32 -1.99 10.42
N PHE A 243 11.13 -1.87 9.36
CA PHE A 243 12.51 -1.42 9.53
C PHE A 243 12.61 0.06 9.90
N VAL A 244 11.70 0.90 9.40
CA VAL A 244 11.65 2.32 9.77
C VAL A 244 11.26 2.49 11.25
N GLN A 245 10.27 1.74 11.75
CA GLN A 245 9.90 1.77 13.16
C GLN A 245 10.99 1.20 14.06
N ALA A 246 11.69 0.15 13.62
CA ALA A 246 12.83 -0.39 14.34
C ALA A 246 13.97 0.63 14.46
N ALA A 247 14.24 1.40 13.39
CA ALA A 247 15.23 2.47 13.38
C ALA A 247 14.88 3.62 14.35
N ILE A 248 13.59 3.89 14.58
CA ILE A 248 13.13 4.92 15.53
C ILE A 248 13.25 4.46 16.99
N ARG A 249 12.84 3.21 17.30
CA ARG A 249 12.49 2.80 18.67
C ARG A 249 13.42 1.79 19.31
N LYS A 250 14.11 1.00 18.50
CA LYS A 250 14.84 -0.17 18.99
C LYS A 250 16.33 0.06 18.78
N SER A 251 16.84 -0.32 17.61
CA SER A 251 18.24 -0.17 17.25
C SER A 251 18.43 -0.36 15.75
N VAL A 252 19.60 0.05 15.25
CA VAL A 252 20.03 -0.27 13.87
C VAL A 252 20.10 -1.78 13.64
N GLN A 253 20.43 -2.56 14.67
CA GLN A 253 20.48 -4.02 14.61
C GLN A 253 19.10 -4.63 14.35
N ASP A 254 18.06 -4.14 15.04
CA ASP A 254 16.69 -4.61 14.82
C ASP A 254 16.17 -4.23 13.44
N ALA A 255 16.50 -3.02 12.97
CA ALA A 255 16.15 -2.57 11.63
C ALA A 255 16.82 -3.43 10.55
N SER A 256 18.10 -3.75 10.74
CA SER A 256 18.85 -4.68 9.88
C SER A 256 18.23 -6.09 9.88
N HIS A 257 17.77 -6.59 11.02
CA HIS A 257 17.06 -7.87 11.10
C HIS A 257 15.72 -7.85 10.35
N VAL A 258 14.96 -6.75 10.41
CA VAL A 258 13.71 -6.63 9.64
C VAL A 258 14.02 -6.64 8.13
N LEU A 259 15.04 -5.91 7.67
CA LEU A 259 15.48 -5.92 6.27
C LEU A 259 15.89 -7.34 5.83
N GLY A 260 16.65 -8.06 6.67
CA GLY A 260 17.12 -9.41 6.39
C GLY A 260 16.01 -10.46 6.26
N ARG A 261 14.77 -10.16 6.65
CA ARG A 261 13.63 -11.05 6.39
C ARG A 261 13.28 -11.13 4.90
N SER A 262 13.54 -10.05 4.16
CA SER A 262 13.09 -9.89 2.78
C SER A 262 14.20 -9.73 1.77
N THR A 263 15.32 -9.11 2.12
CA THR A 263 16.41 -8.87 1.16
C THR A 263 17.78 -9.12 1.79
N PRO A 264 18.65 -9.91 1.16
CA PRO A 264 20.04 -10.03 1.58
C PRO A 264 20.95 -8.95 0.98
N LEU A 265 20.40 -8.05 0.15
CA LEU A 265 21.14 -7.06 -0.64
C LEU A 265 20.68 -5.61 -0.33
N ALA A 266 20.40 -5.31 0.94
CA ALA A 266 19.87 -4.00 1.35
C ALA A 266 20.85 -2.84 1.06
N ALA A 267 22.15 -3.02 1.30
CA ALA A 267 23.17 -2.00 1.02
C ALA A 267 23.28 -1.73 -0.48
N THR A 268 23.19 -2.78 -1.30
CA THR A 268 23.12 -2.66 -2.76
C THR A 268 21.83 -1.96 -3.21
N CYS A 269 20.66 -2.40 -2.72
CA CYS A 269 19.36 -1.79 -3.04
C CYS A 269 19.32 -0.32 -2.66
N GLY A 270 19.84 0.05 -1.49
CA GLY A 270 19.97 1.42 -1.04
C GLY A 270 20.79 2.33 -1.96
N ARG A 271 21.58 1.77 -2.89
CA ARG A 271 22.40 2.51 -3.86
C ARG A 271 21.81 2.56 -5.26
N VAL A 272 21.22 1.46 -5.72
CA VAL A 272 20.89 1.27 -7.15
C VAL A 272 19.39 1.14 -7.43
N CYS A 273 18.56 1.06 -6.40
CA CYS A 273 17.11 0.92 -6.55
C CYS A 273 16.46 2.21 -7.10
N PRO A 274 15.48 2.11 -8.02
CA PRO A 274 14.65 3.24 -8.44
C PRO A 274 13.66 3.75 -7.36
N ALA A 275 13.62 3.11 -6.20
CA ALA A 275 12.80 3.46 -5.04
C ALA A 275 11.27 3.61 -5.34
N PRO A 276 10.60 2.61 -5.95
CA PRO A 276 9.15 2.66 -6.18
C PRO A 276 8.33 2.79 -4.88
N CYS A 277 8.89 2.35 -3.74
CA CYS A 277 8.28 2.55 -2.43
C CYS A 277 8.17 4.04 -2.03
N MET A 278 9.03 4.90 -2.58
CA MET A 278 8.98 6.36 -2.39
C MET A 278 7.95 7.00 -3.32
N GLU A 279 7.79 6.49 -4.54
CA GLU A 279 6.73 6.93 -5.48
C GLU A 279 5.33 6.70 -4.90
N GLY A 280 5.10 5.53 -4.28
CA GLY A 280 3.83 5.20 -3.63
C GLY A 280 3.65 5.81 -2.23
N CYS A 281 4.61 6.56 -1.69
CA CYS A 281 4.55 7.02 -0.30
C CYS A 281 3.46 8.11 -0.11
N ASN A 282 2.48 7.89 0.78
CA ASN A 282 1.45 8.90 1.11
C ASN A 282 2.02 10.26 1.56
N ARG A 283 3.25 10.32 2.09
CA ARG A 283 3.87 11.60 2.49
C ARG A 283 4.28 12.47 1.31
N ALA A 284 4.40 11.90 0.10
CA ALA A 284 4.74 12.62 -1.12
C ALA A 284 3.79 13.80 -1.39
N GLU A 285 2.49 13.63 -1.14
CA GLU A 285 1.47 14.67 -1.33
C GLU A 285 1.43 15.70 -0.18
N TYR A 286 2.18 15.50 0.90
CA TYR A 286 2.17 16.37 2.08
C TYR A 286 3.35 17.35 2.09
N ASP A 287 4.58 16.84 2.11
CA ASP A 287 5.82 17.62 2.15
C ASP A 287 7.03 16.86 1.58
N GLY A 288 6.78 15.88 0.71
CA GLY A 288 7.79 15.05 0.05
C GLY A 288 7.91 13.66 0.69
N ALA A 289 8.13 12.64 -0.15
CA ALA A 289 8.23 11.26 0.30
C ALA A 289 9.29 11.07 1.38
N VAL A 290 9.12 10.04 2.20
CA VAL A 290 10.20 9.58 3.09
C VAL A 290 11.33 9.04 2.22
N ASN A 291 12.58 9.42 2.47
CA ASN A 291 13.74 8.86 1.77
C ASN A 291 14.04 7.43 2.27
N ILE A 292 13.17 6.51 1.87
CA ILE A 292 13.19 5.09 2.27
C ILE A 292 14.46 4.40 1.77
N ARG A 293 14.87 4.67 0.52
CA ARG A 293 16.11 4.12 -0.07
C ARG A 293 17.34 4.58 0.71
N GLY A 294 17.41 5.86 1.04
CA GLY A 294 18.49 6.42 1.85
C GLY A 294 18.54 5.83 3.27
N LEU A 295 17.38 5.58 3.89
CA LEU A 295 17.30 4.90 5.18
C LEU A 295 17.75 3.43 5.10
N GLU A 296 17.29 2.69 4.09
CA GLU A 296 17.72 1.31 3.83
C GLU A 296 19.24 1.23 3.71
N ARG A 297 19.84 2.14 2.93
CA ARG A 297 21.29 2.29 2.83
C ARG A 297 21.95 2.58 4.18
N TRP A 298 21.48 3.61 4.88
CA TRP A 298 22.08 4.06 6.15
C TRP A 298 22.07 2.96 7.22
N ILE A 299 21.02 2.14 7.26
CA ILE A 299 20.93 0.97 8.15
C ILE A 299 22.00 -0.06 7.75
N ALA A 300 22.03 -0.44 6.47
CA ALA A 300 22.90 -1.50 5.97
C ALA A 300 24.40 -1.12 6.02
N ASP A 301 24.73 0.16 5.85
CA ASP A 301 26.11 0.67 5.93
C ASP A 301 26.65 0.64 7.37
N GLN A 302 25.79 0.71 8.39
CA GLN A 302 26.21 0.62 9.80
C GLN A 302 26.25 -0.79 10.34
N LYS A 303 25.28 -1.61 9.93
CA LYS A 303 25.17 -3.01 10.33
C LYS A 303 24.85 -3.83 9.08
N PRO A 304 25.71 -4.79 8.73
CA PRO A 304 25.39 -5.76 7.69
C PRO A 304 24.01 -6.36 7.96
N VAL A 305 23.29 -6.66 6.88
CA VAL A 305 21.96 -7.26 6.98
C VAL A 305 22.04 -8.51 7.84
N ALA A 306 21.38 -8.49 8.98
CA ALA A 306 21.39 -9.60 9.92
C ALA A 306 20.66 -10.77 9.25
N GLN A 307 21.42 -11.82 8.99
CA GLN A 307 20.88 -13.00 8.35
C GLN A 307 19.97 -13.74 9.32
N SER A 308 18.85 -14.24 8.80
CA SER A 308 18.04 -15.16 9.61
C SER A 308 18.81 -16.45 9.81
N GLU A 309 18.67 -17.05 10.98
CA GLU A 309 19.23 -18.36 11.26
C GLU A 309 18.69 -19.39 10.25
N ARG A 310 19.61 -20.20 9.73
CA ARG A 310 19.31 -21.34 8.88
C ARG A 310 18.46 -22.34 9.68
N ALA A 311 17.34 -22.78 9.10
CA ALA A 311 16.52 -23.82 9.69
C ALA A 311 17.28 -25.16 9.74
N GLU A 312 17.09 -25.91 10.82
CA GLU A 312 17.57 -27.27 10.93
C GLU A 312 16.53 -28.23 10.34
N LEU A 313 16.94 -29.00 9.33
CA LEU A 313 16.11 -30.00 8.67
C LEU A 313 16.68 -31.40 8.90
N GLU A 314 15.80 -32.38 9.14
CA GLU A 314 16.19 -33.79 9.19
C GLU A 314 16.70 -34.30 7.82
N GLN A 315 16.06 -33.84 6.74
CA GLN A 315 16.36 -34.27 5.37
C GLN A 315 16.50 -33.08 4.41
N PRO A 316 17.64 -32.36 4.44
CA PRO A 316 17.85 -31.22 3.56
C PRO A 316 17.99 -31.66 2.09
N LYS A 317 17.07 -31.21 1.24
CA LYS A 317 17.20 -31.30 -0.24
C LYS A 317 18.38 -30.47 -0.77
N ARG A 318 18.79 -30.75 -2.01
CA ARG A 318 19.90 -30.11 -2.73
C ARG A 318 19.37 -29.36 -3.94
N PHE A 319 19.65 -28.06 -4.04
CA PHE A 319 19.21 -27.21 -5.14
C PHE A 319 20.39 -26.60 -5.90
N ALA A 320 20.22 -26.46 -7.21
CA ALA A 320 21.16 -25.77 -8.08
C ALA A 320 20.57 -24.42 -8.54
N VAL A 321 21.35 -23.36 -8.43
CA VAL A 321 20.98 -22.00 -8.87
C VAL A 321 21.94 -21.57 -9.97
N LEU A 322 21.41 -21.29 -11.15
CA LEU A 322 22.20 -20.90 -12.31
C LEU A 322 22.18 -19.39 -12.48
N GLY A 323 23.35 -18.77 -12.32
CA GLY A 323 23.55 -17.32 -12.31
C GLY A 323 23.63 -16.77 -10.89
N GLY A 324 24.75 -16.14 -10.57
CA GLY A 324 25.04 -15.48 -9.31
C GLY A 324 24.61 -14.01 -9.26
N GLY A 325 23.63 -13.60 -10.07
CA GLY A 325 23.06 -12.25 -10.07
C GLY A 325 22.05 -12.02 -8.94
N PRO A 326 21.39 -10.86 -8.86
CA PRO A 326 20.47 -10.51 -7.77
C PRO A 326 19.37 -11.55 -7.53
N ALA A 327 18.76 -12.06 -8.59
CA ALA A 327 17.71 -13.08 -8.49
C ALA A 327 18.23 -14.42 -7.97
N GLY A 328 19.39 -14.87 -8.47
CA GLY A 328 20.01 -16.11 -8.02
C GLY A 328 20.50 -16.03 -6.57
N LEU A 329 21.11 -14.90 -6.19
CA LEU A 329 21.52 -14.62 -4.81
C LEU A 329 20.31 -14.60 -3.87
N ALA A 330 19.22 -13.96 -4.24
CA ALA A 330 17.98 -13.94 -3.45
C ALA A 330 17.34 -15.34 -3.33
N ALA A 331 17.30 -16.11 -4.42
CA ALA A 331 16.79 -17.48 -4.39
C ALA A 331 17.64 -18.39 -3.52
N ALA A 332 18.98 -18.31 -3.65
CA ALA A 332 19.90 -19.07 -2.82
C ALA A 332 19.79 -18.71 -1.34
N TYR A 333 19.62 -17.41 -1.03
CA TYR A 333 19.38 -16.93 0.33
C TYR A 333 18.11 -17.55 0.94
N GLU A 334 16.98 -17.54 0.23
CA GLU A 334 15.73 -18.13 0.74
C GLU A 334 15.85 -19.66 0.92
N LEU A 335 16.38 -20.37 -0.08
CA LEU A 335 16.56 -21.82 -0.01
C LEU A 335 17.50 -22.23 1.14
N ALA A 336 18.58 -21.48 1.37
CA ALA A 336 19.53 -21.73 2.44
C ALA A 336 18.93 -21.44 3.83
N ARG A 337 18.13 -20.37 3.97
CA ARG A 337 17.41 -20.05 5.22
C ARG A 337 16.40 -21.13 5.61
N GLU A 338 15.75 -21.74 4.64
CA GLU A 338 14.86 -22.89 4.85
C GLU A 338 15.63 -24.19 5.16
N GLY A 339 16.98 -24.16 5.22
CA GLY A 339 17.80 -25.28 5.70
C GLY A 339 18.44 -26.14 4.61
N HIS A 340 18.12 -25.88 3.34
CA HIS A 340 18.55 -26.71 2.22
C HIS A 340 19.99 -26.45 1.79
N ARG A 341 20.58 -27.40 1.05
CA ARG A 341 21.91 -27.25 0.45
C ARG A 341 21.76 -26.61 -0.92
N VAL A 342 22.53 -25.55 -1.17
CA VAL A 342 22.43 -24.77 -2.42
C VAL A 342 23.81 -24.65 -3.05
N VAL A 343 23.88 -24.90 -4.37
CA VAL A 343 25.08 -24.66 -5.18
C VAL A 343 24.74 -23.62 -6.25
N ILE A 344 25.45 -22.50 -6.25
CA ILE A 344 25.36 -21.48 -7.31
C ILE A 344 26.38 -21.78 -8.41
N PHE A 345 25.92 -21.84 -9.65
CA PHE A 345 26.75 -21.94 -10.85
C PHE A 345 26.85 -20.57 -11.52
N GLU A 346 28.05 -20.01 -11.60
CA GLU A 346 28.33 -18.67 -12.14
C GLU A 346 29.33 -18.76 -13.31
N GLY A 347 29.02 -18.06 -14.39
CA GLY A 347 29.88 -17.99 -15.57
C GLY A 347 31.14 -17.17 -15.32
N GLU A 348 31.01 -16.08 -14.57
CA GLU A 348 32.11 -15.21 -14.18
C GLU A 348 32.94 -15.76 -13.01
N LYS A 349 34.09 -15.15 -12.74
CA LYS A 349 34.96 -15.52 -11.60
C LYS A 349 34.39 -15.13 -10.23
N LYS A 350 33.45 -14.19 -10.18
CA LYS A 350 32.85 -13.67 -8.94
C LYS A 350 31.34 -13.47 -9.13
N LEU A 351 30.58 -13.74 -8.07
CA LEU A 351 29.14 -13.52 -8.01
C LEU A 351 28.77 -12.04 -8.04
N GLY A 352 27.52 -11.73 -8.38
CA GLY A 352 26.94 -10.39 -8.41
C GLY A 352 26.23 -10.09 -9.73
N GLY A 353 26.52 -10.84 -10.80
CA GLY A 353 25.94 -10.61 -12.13
C GLY A 353 26.07 -9.15 -12.56
N VAL A 354 24.98 -8.54 -13.03
CA VAL A 354 24.95 -7.13 -13.48
C VAL A 354 25.34 -6.13 -12.39
N LEU A 355 25.20 -6.46 -11.11
CA LEU A 355 25.67 -5.61 -10.00
C LEU A 355 27.20 -5.42 -10.08
N ARG A 356 27.91 -6.46 -10.52
CA ARG A 356 29.36 -6.45 -10.68
C ARG A 356 29.79 -6.04 -12.08
N THR A 357 29.14 -6.58 -13.10
CA THR A 357 29.59 -6.43 -14.49
C THR A 357 29.01 -5.20 -15.18
N GLY A 358 27.79 -4.77 -14.83
CA GLY A 358 27.11 -3.64 -15.46
C GLY A 358 27.23 -2.35 -14.66
N ILE A 359 26.87 -2.39 -13.37
CA ILE A 359 26.79 -1.18 -12.53
C ILE A 359 28.19 -0.67 -12.19
N PRO A 360 28.55 0.58 -12.53
CA PRO A 360 29.85 1.17 -12.22
C PRO A 360 30.14 1.29 -10.72
N GLU A 361 31.42 1.24 -10.36
CA GLU A 361 31.88 1.27 -8.96
C GLU A 361 31.52 2.58 -8.22
N TYR A 362 31.43 3.70 -8.93
CA TYR A 362 31.02 4.98 -8.36
C TYR A 362 29.55 5.03 -7.90
N ARG A 363 28.73 4.07 -8.37
CA ARG A 363 27.34 3.86 -7.92
C ARG A 363 27.25 2.71 -6.91
N LEU A 364 27.99 1.62 -7.16
CA LEU A 364 28.00 0.44 -6.30
C LEU A 364 29.44 -0.02 -6.01
N PRO A 365 30.01 0.38 -4.86
CA PRO A 365 31.35 -0.01 -4.47
C PRO A 365 31.51 -1.54 -4.37
N ARG A 366 32.61 -2.07 -4.89
CA ARG A 366 32.87 -3.53 -4.88
C ARG A 366 32.95 -4.12 -3.47
N PRO A 367 33.57 -3.46 -2.46
CA PRO A 367 33.60 -3.99 -1.10
C PRO A 367 32.21 -4.16 -0.48
N VAL A 368 31.26 -3.27 -0.79
CA VAL A 368 29.86 -3.35 -0.31
C VAL A 368 29.19 -4.59 -0.89
N LEU A 369 29.28 -4.77 -2.21
CA LEU A 369 28.71 -5.96 -2.87
C LEU A 369 29.37 -7.26 -2.36
N ASP A 370 30.71 -7.27 -2.24
CA ASP A 370 31.46 -8.44 -1.78
C ASP A 370 31.04 -8.83 -0.34
N GLN A 371 30.77 -7.86 0.53
CA GLN A 371 30.29 -8.10 1.89
C GLN A 371 28.90 -8.74 1.92
N GLU A 372 27.95 -8.24 1.14
CA GLU A 372 26.58 -8.81 1.10
C GLU A 372 26.56 -10.20 0.47
N VAL A 373 27.34 -10.40 -0.60
CA VAL A 373 27.54 -11.72 -1.20
C VAL A 373 28.15 -12.68 -0.17
N GLN A 374 29.19 -12.27 0.55
CA GLN A 374 29.82 -13.11 1.56
C GLN A 374 28.83 -13.53 2.64
N GLY A 375 27.99 -12.60 3.11
CA GLY A 375 26.90 -12.95 4.03
C GLY A 375 26.09 -14.13 3.47
N ILE A 376 25.59 -14.05 2.23
CA ILE A 376 24.79 -15.15 1.65
C ILE A 376 25.57 -16.48 1.64
N LEU A 377 26.86 -16.44 1.36
CA LEU A 377 27.72 -17.64 1.39
C LEU A 377 27.91 -18.21 2.80
N ASP A 378 27.92 -17.36 3.83
CA ASP A 378 28.08 -17.76 5.24
C ASP A 378 26.91 -18.63 5.74
N LEU A 379 25.78 -18.67 5.01
CA LEU A 379 24.69 -19.63 5.25
C LEU A 379 25.02 -21.08 4.79
N GLY A 380 26.21 -21.29 4.24
CA GLY A 380 26.65 -22.57 3.69
C GLY A 380 26.24 -22.77 2.23
N VAL A 381 26.09 -21.67 1.47
CA VAL A 381 25.86 -21.73 0.01
C VAL A 381 27.19 -21.99 -0.69
N GLU A 382 27.23 -23.03 -1.50
CA GLU A 382 28.41 -23.42 -2.29
C GLU A 382 28.42 -22.70 -3.65
N VAL A 383 29.60 -22.51 -4.23
CA VAL A 383 29.75 -21.79 -5.50
C VAL A 383 30.68 -22.54 -6.45
N GLN A 384 30.23 -22.72 -7.69
CA GLN A 384 31.04 -23.12 -8.82
C GLN A 384 31.08 -21.96 -9.83
N SER A 385 32.22 -21.28 -9.90
CA SER A 385 32.40 -20.07 -10.71
C SER A 385 33.35 -20.30 -11.90
N GLY A 386 33.32 -19.41 -12.89
CA GLY A 386 34.22 -19.45 -14.05
C GLY A 386 33.83 -20.44 -15.15
N LYS A 387 32.60 -20.98 -15.12
CA LYS A 387 32.10 -21.88 -16.17
C LYS A 387 30.72 -21.43 -16.64
N PHE A 388 30.64 -21.01 -17.90
CA PHE A 388 29.37 -20.83 -18.59
C PHE A 388 28.76 -22.21 -18.89
N LEU A 389 27.57 -22.46 -18.38
CA LEU A 389 26.82 -23.69 -18.65
C LEU A 389 26.10 -23.61 -19.99
N ALA A 390 26.00 -24.74 -20.67
CA ALA A 390 25.27 -24.89 -21.92
C ALA A 390 23.91 -25.56 -21.68
N ALA A 391 23.03 -25.54 -22.70
CA ALA A 391 21.70 -26.15 -22.62
C ALA A 391 21.77 -27.64 -22.22
N GLU A 392 22.81 -28.36 -22.67
CA GLU A 392 23.01 -29.78 -22.40
C GLU A 392 23.38 -30.10 -20.95
N ASP A 393 23.83 -29.10 -20.17
CA ASP A 393 24.15 -29.26 -18.76
C ASP A 393 22.88 -29.36 -17.89
N MET A 394 21.77 -28.73 -18.31
CA MET A 394 20.54 -28.61 -17.50
C MET A 394 19.92 -29.97 -17.12
N PRO A 395 19.76 -30.95 -18.04
CA PRO A 395 19.23 -32.26 -17.70
C PRO A 395 20.14 -33.06 -16.76
N ASN A 396 21.45 -32.81 -16.78
CA ASN A 396 22.39 -33.46 -15.86
C ASN A 396 22.22 -32.88 -14.45
N LEU A 397 22.09 -31.55 -14.34
CA LEU A 397 21.81 -30.90 -13.06
C LEU A 397 20.49 -31.38 -12.43
N LEU A 398 19.43 -31.59 -13.22
CA LEU A 398 18.18 -32.17 -12.72
C LEU A 398 18.28 -33.64 -12.25
N ARG A 399 19.35 -34.36 -12.62
CA ARG A 399 19.62 -35.71 -12.09
C ARG A 399 20.43 -35.66 -10.80
N GLU A 400 21.21 -34.61 -10.59
CA GLU A 400 22.11 -34.46 -9.43
C GLU A 400 21.50 -33.65 -8.27
N PHE A 401 20.52 -32.79 -8.59
CA PHE A 401 19.85 -31.89 -7.67
C PHE A 401 18.34 -32.13 -7.68
N ASP A 402 17.68 -31.90 -6.55
CA ASP A 402 16.24 -32.07 -6.38
C ASP A 402 15.43 -30.98 -7.11
N GLY A 403 16.07 -29.86 -7.44
CA GLY A 403 15.45 -28.80 -8.22
C GLY A 403 16.39 -27.68 -8.67
N LEU A 404 15.95 -26.90 -9.66
CA LEU A 404 16.74 -25.84 -10.29
C LEU A 404 16.07 -24.46 -10.25
N ILE A 405 16.90 -23.43 -10.05
CA ILE A 405 16.54 -22.05 -10.37
C ILE A 405 17.42 -21.58 -11.52
N VAL A 406 16.80 -21.11 -12.61
CA VAL A 406 17.49 -20.51 -13.75
C VAL A 406 17.37 -19.00 -13.68
N ALA A 407 18.45 -18.32 -13.31
CA ALA A 407 18.52 -16.88 -13.05
C ALA A 407 19.65 -16.21 -13.87
N THR A 408 19.79 -16.62 -15.14
CA THR A 408 20.86 -16.16 -16.04
C THR A 408 20.68 -14.72 -16.52
N GLY A 409 19.53 -14.09 -16.30
CA GLY A 409 19.25 -12.72 -16.73
C GLY A 409 19.05 -12.59 -18.25
N LEU A 410 19.26 -11.38 -18.79
CA LEU A 410 19.15 -11.10 -20.22
C LEU A 410 20.54 -11.17 -20.87
N GLN A 411 20.80 -12.20 -21.67
CA GLN A 411 22.12 -12.42 -22.27
C GLN A 411 22.18 -12.03 -23.76
N LYS A 412 21.04 -12.06 -24.47
CA LYS A 412 21.01 -11.79 -25.90
C LYS A 412 21.05 -10.29 -26.20
N LEU A 413 22.11 -9.85 -26.87
CA LEU A 413 22.34 -8.45 -27.21
C LEU A 413 21.44 -8.01 -28.36
N ARG A 414 20.90 -6.79 -28.28
CA ARG A 414 20.27 -6.16 -29.44
C ARG A 414 21.35 -5.57 -30.35
N SER A 415 21.29 -5.93 -31.63
CA SER A 415 22.18 -5.39 -32.66
C SER A 415 21.51 -4.26 -33.44
N LEU A 416 22.34 -3.45 -34.09
CA LEU A 416 21.90 -2.40 -34.99
C LEU A 416 22.21 -2.82 -36.43
N SER A 417 21.18 -2.92 -37.27
CA SER A 417 21.34 -3.31 -38.68
C SER A 417 21.49 -2.08 -39.56
N ILE A 418 22.61 -1.37 -39.43
CA ILE A 418 22.93 -0.18 -40.24
C ILE A 418 24.32 -0.31 -40.88
N PRO A 419 24.59 0.39 -42.00
CA PRO A 419 25.92 0.45 -42.59
C PRO A 419 26.97 0.96 -41.60
N GLY A 420 28.14 0.30 -41.57
CA GLY A 420 29.29 0.69 -40.73
C GLY A 420 29.21 0.28 -39.25
N ASN A 421 28.25 -0.58 -38.86
CA ASN A 421 28.11 -1.05 -37.47
C ASN A 421 29.30 -1.92 -36.99
N ASP A 422 30.12 -2.41 -37.89
CA ASP A 422 31.31 -3.24 -37.68
C ASP A 422 32.63 -2.45 -37.66
N LEU A 423 32.59 -1.12 -37.83
CA LEU A 423 33.77 -0.26 -37.77
C LEU A 423 34.45 -0.30 -36.40
N ASP A 424 35.78 -0.19 -36.39
CA ASP A 424 36.52 0.01 -35.13
C ASP A 424 36.03 1.28 -34.41
N GLY A 425 35.97 1.22 -33.07
CA GLY A 425 35.38 2.25 -32.22
C GLY A 425 33.87 2.11 -32.00
N VAL A 426 33.18 1.20 -32.68
CA VAL A 426 31.77 0.84 -32.40
C VAL A 426 31.73 -0.40 -31.52
N GLN A 427 31.12 -0.32 -30.35
CA GLN A 427 31.05 -1.45 -29.42
C GLN A 427 29.75 -1.48 -28.62
N GLN A 428 29.41 -2.65 -28.10
CA GLN A 428 28.29 -2.84 -27.19
C GLN A 428 28.59 -2.16 -25.84
N GLY A 429 27.66 -1.32 -25.37
CA GLY A 429 27.82 -0.56 -24.13
C GLY A 429 27.97 -1.48 -22.91
N ILE A 430 27.26 -2.60 -22.88
CA ILE A 430 27.38 -3.58 -21.80
C ILE A 430 28.77 -4.24 -21.76
N HIS A 431 29.41 -4.48 -22.92
CA HIS A 431 30.78 -4.99 -22.98
C HIS A 431 31.80 -3.93 -22.53
N PHE A 432 31.55 -2.67 -22.85
CA PHE A 432 32.36 -1.56 -22.32
C PHE A 432 32.30 -1.51 -20.79
N LEU A 433 31.10 -1.56 -20.20
CA LEU A 433 30.92 -1.57 -18.74
C LEU A 433 31.51 -2.84 -18.10
N HIS A 434 31.31 -4.00 -18.70
CA HIS A 434 31.86 -5.27 -18.23
C HIS A 434 33.40 -5.21 -18.11
N ARG A 435 34.09 -4.80 -19.18
CA ARG A 435 35.54 -4.61 -19.15
C ARG A 435 35.97 -3.54 -18.17
N LEU A 436 35.26 -2.42 -18.12
CA LEU A 436 35.57 -1.34 -17.18
C LEU A 436 35.55 -1.84 -15.73
N ASN A 437 34.55 -2.63 -15.40
CA ASN A 437 34.30 -3.09 -14.03
C ASN A 437 35.20 -4.26 -13.62
N LEU A 438 35.60 -5.13 -14.54
CA LEU A 438 36.42 -6.31 -14.24
C LEU A 438 37.92 -6.10 -14.49
N GLU A 439 38.28 -5.33 -15.51
CA GLU A 439 39.67 -5.14 -15.95
C GLU A 439 40.20 -3.76 -15.54
N GLY A 440 39.32 -2.75 -15.49
CA GLY A 440 39.71 -1.36 -15.23
C GLY A 440 40.56 -0.75 -16.34
N GLY A 441 41.18 0.41 -16.07
CA GLY A 441 42.21 0.99 -16.93
C GLY A 441 41.78 1.47 -18.32
N ILE A 442 40.47 1.49 -18.63
CA ILE A 442 39.97 1.93 -19.93
C ILE A 442 40.20 3.44 -20.10
N ARG A 443 40.79 3.83 -21.24
CA ARG A 443 40.96 5.23 -21.66
C ARG A 443 40.20 5.49 -22.94
N LEU A 444 39.32 6.49 -22.91
CA LEU A 444 38.63 7.02 -24.07
C LEU A 444 39.20 8.40 -24.42
N ARG A 445 39.06 8.83 -25.68
CA ARG A 445 39.53 10.12 -26.18
C ARG A 445 38.50 10.71 -27.13
N GLY A 446 38.51 12.03 -27.30
CA GLY A 446 37.63 12.72 -28.22
C GLY A 446 36.15 12.62 -27.84
N HIS A 447 35.29 12.54 -28.87
CA HIS A 447 33.84 12.56 -28.73
C HIS A 447 33.23 11.15 -28.77
N VAL A 448 32.60 10.74 -27.67
CA VAL A 448 31.91 9.45 -27.55
C VAL A 448 30.40 9.66 -27.68
N VAL A 449 29.75 8.87 -28.55
CA VAL A 449 28.29 8.87 -28.69
C VAL A 449 27.70 7.59 -28.09
N VAL A 450 26.75 7.72 -27.18
CA VAL A 450 26.02 6.60 -26.57
C VAL A 450 24.62 6.51 -27.17
N LEU A 451 24.27 5.35 -27.70
CA LEU A 451 22.97 5.10 -28.33
C LEU A 451 22.03 4.36 -27.39
N GLY A 452 21.05 5.06 -26.83
CA GLY A 452 20.09 4.48 -25.89
C GLY A 452 19.56 5.51 -24.89
N GLY A 453 18.58 5.09 -24.07
CA GLY A 453 17.99 5.95 -23.04
C GLY A 453 17.70 5.25 -21.72
N GLY A 454 18.18 4.01 -21.54
CA GLY A 454 18.03 3.23 -20.29
C GLY A 454 19.23 3.38 -19.34
N ASN A 455 19.18 2.68 -18.21
CA ASN A 455 20.23 2.74 -17.19
C ASN A 455 21.62 2.43 -17.75
N THR A 456 21.76 1.40 -18.60
CA THR A 456 23.01 1.08 -19.29
C THR A 456 23.55 2.26 -20.11
N ALA A 457 22.69 3.07 -20.72
CA ALA A 457 23.12 4.23 -21.48
C ALA A 457 23.67 5.33 -20.56
N MET A 458 23.03 5.57 -19.42
CA MET A 458 23.50 6.54 -18.42
C MET A 458 24.83 6.08 -17.82
N ASP A 459 24.92 4.82 -17.41
CA ASP A 459 26.15 4.23 -16.88
C ASP A 459 27.29 4.30 -17.90
N CYS A 460 27.02 4.00 -19.18
CA CYS A 460 28.00 4.14 -20.26
C CYS A 460 28.47 5.59 -20.43
N ALA A 461 27.54 6.54 -20.49
CA ALA A 461 27.85 7.94 -20.76
C ALA A 461 28.68 8.57 -19.63
N ARG A 462 28.24 8.36 -18.38
CA ARG A 462 28.92 8.86 -17.18
C ARG A 462 30.28 8.19 -16.95
N SER A 463 30.38 6.90 -17.25
CA SER A 463 31.67 6.19 -17.20
C SER A 463 32.61 6.63 -18.32
N ALA A 464 32.09 6.94 -19.51
CA ALA A 464 32.92 7.40 -20.63
C ALA A 464 33.64 8.72 -20.31
N LEU A 465 32.96 9.66 -19.64
CA LEU A 465 33.60 10.88 -19.11
C LEU A 465 34.74 10.56 -18.14
N ARG A 466 34.50 9.66 -17.18
CA ARG A 466 35.52 9.22 -16.20
C ARG A 466 36.70 8.49 -16.84
N CYS A 467 36.47 7.83 -17.97
CA CYS A 467 37.52 7.20 -18.78
C CYS A 467 38.33 8.20 -19.62
N GLY A 468 37.99 9.51 -19.61
CA GLY A 468 38.75 10.57 -20.26
C GLY A 468 38.20 11.05 -21.60
N ALA A 469 36.96 10.72 -21.95
CA ALA A 469 36.30 11.31 -23.11
C ALA A 469 36.19 12.84 -22.94
N GLU A 470 36.51 13.59 -23.99
CA GLU A 470 36.46 15.07 -23.98
C GLU A 470 35.03 15.58 -24.10
N LYS A 471 34.18 14.83 -24.81
CA LYS A 471 32.77 15.10 -24.98
C LYS A 471 32.01 13.79 -25.01
N VAL A 472 30.84 13.76 -24.36
CA VAL A 472 29.92 12.61 -24.43
C VAL A 472 28.54 13.10 -24.85
N THR A 473 27.97 12.45 -25.86
CA THR A 473 26.60 12.71 -26.32
C THR A 473 25.76 11.44 -26.20
N VAL A 474 24.62 11.52 -25.53
CA VAL A 474 23.59 10.48 -25.56
C VAL A 474 22.60 10.81 -26.67
N ALA A 475 22.45 9.91 -27.65
CA ALA A 475 21.40 10.04 -28.64
C ALA A 475 20.28 9.02 -28.36
N TYR A 476 19.06 9.56 -28.24
CA TYR A 476 17.87 8.78 -27.91
C TYR A 476 16.74 9.05 -28.90
N ARG A 477 16.09 7.99 -29.35
CA ARG A 477 15.05 8.07 -30.39
C ARG A 477 13.72 8.66 -29.94
N ARG A 478 13.51 8.92 -28.65
CA ARG A 478 12.29 9.54 -28.10
C ARG A 478 12.64 10.80 -27.31
N THR A 479 11.64 11.39 -26.64
CA THR A 479 11.88 12.51 -25.74
C THR A 479 12.38 12.02 -24.38
N GLU A 480 12.87 12.95 -23.56
CA GLU A 480 13.29 12.67 -22.18
C GLU A 480 12.18 12.00 -21.34
N LYS A 481 10.91 12.37 -21.57
CA LYS A 481 9.76 11.83 -20.83
C LYS A 481 9.61 10.32 -21.00
N GLU A 482 10.00 9.78 -22.16
CA GLU A 482 9.93 8.35 -22.44
C GLU A 482 11.24 7.61 -22.17
N MET A 483 12.25 8.25 -21.56
CA MET A 483 13.48 7.57 -21.16
C MET A 483 13.18 6.55 -20.06
N PRO A 484 13.59 5.27 -20.22
CA PRO A 484 13.41 4.25 -19.19
C PRO A 484 14.47 4.28 -18.08
N ALA A 485 15.51 5.12 -18.19
CA ALA A 485 16.49 5.27 -17.12
C ALA A 485 15.87 5.88 -15.85
N ILE A 486 16.47 5.55 -14.71
CA ILE A 486 16.15 6.16 -13.41
C ILE A 486 16.29 7.68 -13.53
N ARG A 487 15.31 8.43 -13.02
CA ARG A 487 15.26 9.89 -13.21
C ARG A 487 16.50 10.57 -12.65
N GLU A 488 16.92 10.20 -11.45
CA GLU A 488 18.12 10.74 -10.81
C GLU A 488 19.38 10.47 -11.62
N GLU A 489 19.47 9.35 -12.35
CA GLU A 489 20.62 9.05 -13.21
C GLU A 489 20.68 9.95 -14.45
N ILE A 490 19.52 10.34 -14.98
CA ILE A 490 19.42 11.32 -16.08
C ILE A 490 19.83 12.70 -15.58
N GLU A 491 19.34 13.11 -14.40
CA GLU A 491 19.68 14.40 -13.78
C GLU A 491 21.17 14.49 -13.45
N GLU A 492 21.76 13.43 -12.89
CA GLU A 492 23.20 13.39 -12.64
C GLU A 492 24.02 13.42 -13.93
N ALA A 493 23.55 12.78 -15.01
CA ALA A 493 24.22 12.85 -16.30
C ALA A 493 24.24 14.29 -16.87
N HIS A 494 23.12 15.02 -16.75
CA HIS A 494 23.07 16.45 -17.11
C HIS A 494 24.03 17.29 -16.27
N HIS A 495 24.06 17.07 -14.94
CA HIS A 495 24.98 17.79 -14.04
C HIS A 495 26.46 17.51 -14.34
N GLU A 496 26.79 16.31 -14.84
CA GLU A 496 28.14 15.94 -15.27
C GLU A 496 28.51 16.48 -16.67
N GLY A 497 27.61 17.21 -17.34
CA GLY A 497 27.87 17.85 -18.63
C GLY A 497 27.65 16.94 -19.85
N ILE A 498 26.93 15.84 -19.71
CA ILE A 498 26.58 14.95 -20.84
C ILE A 498 25.56 15.66 -21.73
N HIS A 499 25.83 15.67 -23.03
CA HIS A 499 24.92 16.27 -24.01
C HIS A 499 23.84 15.28 -24.45
N PHE A 500 22.58 15.71 -24.52
CA PHE A 500 21.47 14.85 -24.95
C PHE A 500 20.92 15.30 -26.30
N LEU A 501 20.84 14.35 -27.23
CA LEU A 501 20.18 14.47 -28.53
C LEU A 501 18.92 13.59 -28.53
N TYR A 502 17.80 14.19 -28.17
CA TYR A 502 16.49 13.54 -28.21
C TYR A 502 15.93 13.48 -29.61
N GLN A 503 15.01 12.53 -29.83
CA GLN A 503 14.35 12.34 -31.12
C GLN A 503 15.36 12.18 -32.26
N ARG A 504 16.40 11.38 -32.01
CA ARG A 504 17.45 11.03 -32.96
C ARG A 504 17.61 9.51 -33.02
N GLN A 505 17.59 8.95 -34.22
CA GLN A 505 17.81 7.52 -34.45
C GLN A 505 19.01 7.31 -35.38
N PRO A 506 19.95 6.40 -35.06
CA PRO A 506 21.08 6.10 -35.94
C PRO A 506 20.62 5.43 -37.24
N VAL A 507 21.20 5.87 -38.37
CA VAL A 507 20.90 5.32 -39.71
C VAL A 507 22.14 4.84 -40.47
N ALA A 508 23.32 5.39 -40.21
CA ALA A 508 24.59 4.92 -40.78
C ALA A 508 25.77 5.38 -39.92
N LEU A 509 26.87 4.63 -39.97
CA LEU A 509 28.17 4.99 -39.40
C LEU A 509 29.17 5.11 -40.55
N HIS A 510 29.95 6.19 -40.57
CA HIS A 510 30.97 6.40 -41.59
C HIS A 510 32.36 6.41 -40.97
N GLY A 511 33.32 5.84 -41.70
CA GLY A 511 34.68 5.66 -41.23
C GLY A 511 35.58 5.06 -42.29
N ASP A 512 36.89 5.12 -42.03
CA ASP A 512 37.91 4.47 -42.84
C ASP A 512 38.65 3.47 -41.94
N GLY A 513 38.14 2.25 -41.87
CA GLY A 513 38.51 1.22 -40.89
C GLY A 513 38.03 1.50 -39.45
N ARG A 514 37.98 2.76 -39.05
CA ARG A 514 37.50 3.26 -37.75
C ARG A 514 36.42 4.32 -37.92
N VAL A 515 35.45 4.34 -37.02
CA VAL A 515 34.36 5.34 -37.00
C VAL A 515 34.93 6.76 -36.94
N LYS A 516 34.35 7.65 -37.75
CA LYS A 516 34.65 9.10 -37.78
C LYS A 516 33.37 9.93 -37.64
N SER A 517 32.22 9.40 -38.03
CA SER A 517 30.94 10.07 -37.83
C SER A 517 29.76 9.09 -37.73
N LEU A 518 28.72 9.52 -37.01
CA LEU A 518 27.43 8.85 -36.91
C LEU A 518 26.36 9.71 -37.60
N VAL A 519 25.59 9.11 -38.50
CA VAL A 519 24.43 9.73 -39.13
C VAL A 519 23.18 9.42 -38.32
N LEU A 520 22.49 10.47 -37.90
CA LEU A 520 21.26 10.42 -37.12
C LEU A 520 20.11 10.98 -37.96
N ALA A 521 19.00 10.26 -38.03
CA ALA A 521 17.74 10.76 -38.55
C ALA A 521 16.93 11.46 -37.46
N GLU A 522 16.23 12.53 -37.81
CA GLU A 522 15.22 13.14 -36.96
C GLU A 522 14.01 12.20 -36.82
N VAL A 523 13.44 12.17 -35.62
CA VAL A 523 12.30 11.33 -35.30
C VAL A 523 11.11 12.20 -34.88
N GLU A 524 9.94 11.94 -35.44
CA GLU A 524 8.68 12.52 -34.98
C GLU A 524 7.96 11.53 -34.06
N MET A 525 7.32 12.04 -33.00
CA MET A 525 6.62 11.19 -32.04
C MET A 525 5.20 10.90 -32.54
N GLY A 526 4.90 9.64 -32.85
CA GLY A 526 3.57 9.15 -33.16
C GLY A 526 2.74 8.87 -31.90
N GLU A 527 1.69 8.06 -32.11
CA GLU A 527 0.84 7.54 -31.04
C GLU A 527 1.62 6.63 -30.08
N PRO A 528 1.16 6.49 -28.81
CA PRO A 528 1.70 5.50 -27.88
C PRO A 528 1.75 4.07 -28.43
N ASP A 529 2.81 3.33 -28.09
CA ASP A 529 2.92 1.89 -28.26
C ASP A 529 2.25 1.13 -27.12
N ASP A 530 2.29 -0.20 -27.17
CA ASP A 530 1.62 -1.08 -26.20
C ASP A 530 2.20 -0.93 -24.78
N SER A 531 3.40 -0.33 -24.64
CA SER A 531 3.98 0.05 -23.36
C SER A 531 3.56 1.45 -22.88
N GLY A 532 2.67 2.11 -23.62
CA GLY A 532 2.22 3.48 -23.36
C GLY A 532 3.20 4.56 -23.83
N ARG A 533 4.33 4.20 -24.45
CA ARG A 533 5.37 5.16 -24.88
C ARG A 533 5.17 5.55 -26.33
N ARG A 534 5.31 6.83 -26.67
CA ARG A 534 5.14 7.30 -28.06
C ARG A 534 6.05 6.57 -29.05
N ARG A 535 5.48 6.16 -30.19
CA ARG A 535 6.20 5.45 -31.26
C ARG A 535 7.13 6.42 -32.00
N PRO A 536 8.42 6.08 -32.20
CA PRO A 536 9.31 6.89 -33.01
C PRO A 536 9.02 6.69 -34.51
N ILE A 537 8.69 7.77 -35.23
CA ILE A 537 8.53 7.80 -36.68
C ILE A 537 9.77 8.45 -37.29
N VAL A 538 10.61 7.66 -37.93
CA VAL A 538 11.87 8.12 -38.53
C VAL A 538 11.55 8.96 -39.77
N THR A 539 12.17 10.13 -39.89
CA THR A 539 12.04 11.02 -41.05
C THR A 539 13.25 10.92 -41.98
N GLU A 540 13.13 11.47 -43.19
CA GLU A 540 14.24 11.55 -44.16
C GLU A 540 15.29 12.62 -43.81
N ARG A 541 15.03 13.47 -42.80
CA ARG A 541 15.97 14.51 -42.36
C ARG A 541 17.08 13.87 -41.56
N THR A 542 18.31 13.97 -42.05
CA THR A 542 19.49 13.38 -41.41
C THR A 542 20.58 14.41 -41.15
N GLU A 543 21.36 14.17 -40.10
CA GLU A 543 22.52 14.98 -39.71
C GLU A 543 23.66 14.04 -39.31
N ALA A 544 24.89 14.38 -39.71
CA ALA A 544 26.08 13.62 -39.33
C ALA A 544 26.81 14.33 -38.18
N ILE A 545 27.07 13.60 -37.09
CA ILE A 545 27.90 14.08 -35.98
C ILE A 545 29.27 13.41 -36.03
N ALA A 546 30.34 14.19 -35.99
CA ALA A 546 31.70 13.66 -35.88
C ALA A 546 31.88 13.00 -34.50
N CYS A 547 32.44 11.79 -34.46
CA CYS A 547 32.69 11.04 -33.22
C CYS A 547 33.82 10.02 -33.39
N ASP A 548 34.47 9.70 -32.27
CA ASP A 548 35.65 8.84 -32.20
C ASP A 548 35.33 7.44 -31.67
N ALA A 549 34.18 7.29 -30.99
CA ALA A 549 33.64 6.04 -30.51
C ALA A 549 32.12 6.07 -30.38
N VAL A 550 31.49 4.92 -30.55
CA VAL A 550 30.04 4.73 -30.39
C VAL A 550 29.76 3.56 -29.46
N LEU A 551 28.98 3.79 -28.40
CA LEU A 551 28.56 2.78 -27.43
C LEU A 551 27.08 2.42 -27.66
N LEU A 552 26.81 1.18 -28.04
CA LEU A 552 25.47 0.67 -28.30
C LEU A 552 24.80 0.23 -26.99
N ALA A 553 23.88 1.03 -26.45
CA ALA A 553 23.11 0.74 -25.25
C ALA A 553 21.63 0.46 -25.59
N LEU A 554 21.43 -0.49 -26.51
CA LEU A 554 20.12 -0.78 -27.13
C LEU A 554 19.24 -1.72 -26.31
N GLY A 555 19.79 -2.32 -25.25
CA GLY A 555 19.14 -3.29 -24.37
C GLY A 555 19.47 -4.74 -24.73
N GLN A 556 19.00 -5.64 -23.86
CA GLN A 556 19.19 -7.09 -23.96
C GLN A 556 17.82 -7.78 -23.96
N SER A 557 17.79 -9.06 -24.35
CA SER A 557 16.60 -9.92 -24.24
C SER A 557 16.97 -11.25 -23.59
N ALA A 558 15.94 -11.97 -23.14
CA ALA A 558 16.08 -13.32 -22.62
C ALA A 558 16.75 -14.20 -23.67
N ASP A 559 17.68 -15.02 -23.21
CA ASP A 559 18.35 -16.00 -24.04
C ASP A 559 17.85 -17.40 -23.68
N PHE A 560 16.79 -17.81 -24.37
CA PHE A 560 16.20 -19.14 -24.20
C PHE A 560 17.02 -20.22 -24.91
N ASP A 561 18.04 -19.85 -25.69
CA ASP A 561 18.96 -20.80 -26.33
C ASP A 561 19.83 -21.51 -25.25
N LEU A 562 19.87 -20.97 -24.03
CA LEU A 562 20.47 -21.59 -22.83
C LEU A 562 19.61 -22.70 -22.21
N LEU A 563 18.34 -22.85 -22.64
CA LEU A 563 17.48 -23.94 -22.22
C LEU A 563 17.52 -25.04 -23.29
N PRO A 564 17.37 -26.33 -22.90
CA PRO A 564 17.14 -27.39 -23.87
C PRO A 564 15.97 -27.04 -24.80
N GLU A 565 16.08 -27.35 -26.10
CA GLU A 565 15.08 -26.98 -27.11
C GLU A 565 13.64 -27.44 -26.76
N ALA A 566 13.51 -28.59 -26.09
CA ALA A 566 12.23 -29.11 -25.63
C ALA A 566 11.66 -28.39 -24.39
N TRP A 567 12.42 -27.51 -23.77
CA TRP A 567 12.05 -26.83 -22.54
C TRP A 567 11.40 -25.48 -22.81
N LYS A 568 10.32 -25.18 -22.08
CA LYS A 568 9.62 -23.91 -22.16
C LYS A 568 9.40 -23.32 -20.79
N LEU A 569 9.61 -22.02 -20.65
CA LEU A 569 9.27 -21.26 -19.46
C LEU A 569 7.82 -20.75 -19.58
N GLN A 570 6.96 -21.16 -18.66
CA GLN A 570 5.56 -20.75 -18.60
C GLN A 570 5.23 -20.35 -17.17
N GLU A 571 4.78 -19.11 -16.96
CA GLU A 571 4.42 -18.56 -15.64
C GLU A 571 5.52 -18.75 -14.57
N GLY A 572 6.78 -18.71 -15.00
CA GLY A 572 7.94 -18.89 -14.13
C GLY A 572 8.38 -20.34 -13.91
N ARG A 573 7.59 -21.34 -14.32
CA ARG A 573 7.96 -22.77 -14.24
C ARG A 573 8.46 -23.31 -15.59
N LEU A 574 9.46 -24.19 -15.54
CA LEU A 574 9.98 -24.86 -16.72
C LEU A 574 9.25 -26.18 -16.98
N TYR A 575 8.98 -26.44 -18.27
CA TYR A 575 8.30 -27.64 -18.75
C TYR A 575 9.13 -28.32 -19.83
N ALA A 576 9.24 -29.65 -19.80
CA ALA A 576 9.75 -30.45 -20.92
C ALA A 576 8.57 -31.05 -21.69
N GLY A 577 8.22 -30.47 -22.85
CA GLY A 577 6.93 -30.73 -23.48
C GLY A 577 5.78 -30.27 -22.57
N GLU A 578 4.90 -31.20 -22.18
CA GLU A 578 3.81 -30.93 -21.23
C GLU A 578 4.17 -31.27 -19.77
N LYS A 579 5.34 -31.89 -19.53
CA LYS A 579 5.75 -32.32 -18.19
C LYS A 579 6.36 -31.14 -17.43
N ALA A 580 5.72 -30.77 -16.32
CA ALA A 580 6.25 -29.79 -15.39
C ALA A 580 7.54 -30.32 -14.72
N LEU A 581 8.60 -29.52 -14.73
CA LEU A 581 9.88 -29.85 -14.10
C LEU A 581 9.94 -29.26 -12.68
N PRO A 582 10.79 -29.79 -11.78
CA PRO A 582 11.18 -29.12 -10.54
C PRO A 582 12.21 -28.02 -10.85
N ALA A 583 11.86 -27.11 -11.76
CA ALA A 583 12.76 -26.06 -12.24
C ALA A 583 11.97 -24.78 -12.53
N PHE A 584 12.51 -23.63 -12.10
CA PHE A 584 11.85 -22.33 -12.24
C PHE A 584 12.81 -21.28 -12.80
N GLY A 585 12.29 -20.40 -13.65
CA GLY A 585 12.99 -19.19 -14.08
C GLY A 585 12.87 -18.10 -13.00
N ALA A 586 13.89 -17.27 -12.87
CA ALA A 586 13.89 -16.14 -11.94
C ALA A 586 14.57 -14.89 -12.54
N GLY A 587 14.21 -13.73 -11.99
CA GLY A 587 14.75 -12.44 -12.38
C GLY A 587 14.33 -12.01 -13.78
N ASP A 588 15.24 -11.32 -14.48
CA ASP A 588 14.96 -10.77 -15.80
C ASP A 588 14.70 -11.85 -16.85
N LEU A 589 15.25 -13.07 -16.70
CA LEU A 589 14.94 -14.19 -17.59
C LEU A 589 13.44 -14.51 -17.59
N ALA A 590 12.81 -14.42 -16.41
CA ALA A 590 11.41 -14.78 -16.22
C ALA A 590 10.43 -13.62 -16.46
N THR A 591 10.83 -12.39 -16.09
CA THR A 591 9.92 -11.24 -16.04
C THR A 591 10.31 -10.10 -16.97
N GLY A 592 11.61 -9.92 -17.24
CA GLY A 592 12.13 -8.76 -17.97
C GLY A 592 11.94 -7.42 -17.26
N ASP A 593 11.66 -7.41 -15.94
CA ASP A 593 11.36 -6.20 -15.17
C ASP A 593 12.54 -5.20 -15.10
N GLY A 594 13.79 -5.67 -15.21
CA GLY A 594 14.96 -4.84 -15.48
C GLY A 594 15.49 -4.00 -14.31
N THR A 595 15.14 -4.35 -13.06
CA THR A 595 15.66 -3.66 -11.86
C THR A 595 16.03 -4.66 -10.76
N VAL A 596 16.98 -4.27 -9.91
CA VAL A 596 17.53 -5.14 -8.86
C VAL A 596 16.47 -5.61 -7.88
N THR A 597 15.56 -4.72 -7.44
CA THR A 597 14.49 -5.09 -6.50
C THR A 597 13.45 -6.03 -7.10
N HIS A 598 13.15 -5.91 -8.40
CA HIS A 598 12.25 -6.86 -9.06
C HIS A 598 12.92 -8.22 -9.22
N ALA A 599 14.22 -8.25 -9.53
CA ALA A 599 15.01 -9.48 -9.59
C ALA A 599 15.06 -10.21 -8.23
N ILE A 600 15.27 -9.48 -7.13
CA ILE A 600 15.23 -10.04 -5.76
C ILE A 600 13.86 -10.64 -5.48
N GLY A 601 12.77 -9.88 -5.66
CA GLY A 601 11.41 -10.37 -5.44
C GLY A 601 11.06 -11.59 -6.29
N SER A 602 11.50 -11.62 -7.55
CA SER A 602 11.34 -12.79 -8.42
C SER A 602 12.13 -14.00 -7.92
N GLY A 603 13.38 -13.83 -7.48
CA GLY A 603 14.19 -14.89 -6.89
C GLY A 603 13.54 -15.52 -5.66
N ARG A 604 13.00 -14.68 -4.76
CA ARG A 604 12.27 -15.13 -3.57
C ARG A 604 11.03 -15.94 -3.92
N ARG A 605 10.21 -15.43 -4.84
CA ARG A 605 9.01 -16.12 -5.30
C ARG A 605 9.34 -17.47 -5.95
N SER A 606 10.33 -17.50 -6.84
CA SER A 606 10.75 -18.73 -7.52
C SER A 606 11.33 -19.76 -6.54
N ALA A 607 12.06 -19.34 -5.50
CA ALA A 607 12.51 -20.24 -4.44
C ALA A 607 11.35 -20.86 -3.66
N GLY A 608 10.37 -20.06 -3.22
CA GLY A 608 9.18 -20.57 -2.53
C GLY A 608 8.36 -21.55 -3.39
N LEU A 609 8.17 -21.24 -4.67
CA LEU A 609 7.46 -22.12 -5.61
C LEU A 609 8.23 -23.43 -5.86
N LEU A 610 9.56 -23.36 -5.93
CA LEU A 610 10.39 -24.56 -6.07
C LEU A 610 10.26 -25.46 -4.83
N LEU A 611 10.29 -24.87 -3.63
CA LEU A 611 10.07 -25.62 -2.39
C LEU A 611 8.70 -26.30 -2.39
N GLN A 612 7.62 -25.59 -2.73
CA GLN A 612 6.28 -26.19 -2.84
C GLN A 612 6.20 -27.30 -3.89
N ALA A 613 6.96 -27.21 -4.98
CA ALA A 613 6.95 -28.20 -6.05
C ALA A 613 7.74 -29.48 -5.70
N VAL A 614 8.70 -29.40 -4.78
CA VAL A 614 9.64 -30.48 -4.45
C VAL A 614 9.34 -31.12 -3.10
N LEU A 615 8.84 -30.36 -2.13
CA LEU A 615 8.55 -30.83 -0.77
C LEU A 615 7.09 -31.24 -0.62
N ALA A 616 6.85 -32.33 0.11
CA ALA A 616 5.52 -32.59 0.67
C ALA A 616 5.26 -31.65 1.87
N GLU A 617 3.99 -31.39 2.22
CA GLU A 617 3.64 -30.49 3.34
C GLU A 617 4.30 -30.90 4.68
N GLU A 618 4.50 -32.20 4.88
CA GLU A 618 5.11 -32.80 6.07
C GLU A 618 6.65 -32.66 6.11
N GLU A 619 7.29 -32.37 4.97
CA GLU A 619 8.76 -32.18 4.86
C GLU A 619 9.18 -30.71 5.09
N ALA A 620 8.23 -29.80 5.28
CA ALA A 620 8.51 -28.41 5.64
C ALA A 620 9.09 -28.31 7.07
N ALA A 621 9.89 -27.29 7.33
CA ALA A 621 10.46 -27.05 8.66
C ALA A 621 9.35 -26.96 9.73
N PRO A 622 9.47 -27.65 10.88
CA PRO A 622 8.43 -27.65 11.91
C PRO A 622 8.03 -26.22 12.34
N GLY A 623 6.75 -25.87 12.17
CA GLY A 623 6.23 -24.56 12.54
C GLY A 623 6.55 -23.41 11.56
N ARG A 624 7.17 -23.69 10.40
CA ARG A 624 7.38 -22.71 9.32
C ARG A 624 6.76 -23.22 8.01
N PRO A 625 5.51 -22.85 7.69
CA PRO A 625 4.92 -23.21 6.40
C PRO A 625 5.72 -22.57 5.27
N ILE A 626 5.85 -23.27 4.14
CA ILE A 626 6.51 -22.74 2.94
C ILE A 626 5.71 -21.53 2.44
N GLN A 627 6.26 -20.33 2.62
CA GLN A 627 5.64 -19.09 2.17
C GLN A 627 6.15 -18.71 0.78
N VAL A 628 5.24 -18.63 -0.19
CA VAL A 628 5.53 -18.06 -1.50
C VAL A 628 5.32 -16.56 -1.43
N PHE A 629 6.37 -15.79 -1.68
CA PHE A 629 6.24 -14.34 -1.77
C PHE A 629 5.36 -13.95 -2.97
N GLU A 630 4.26 -13.26 -2.68
CA GLU A 630 3.42 -12.61 -3.68
C GLU A 630 3.41 -11.11 -3.47
N ARG A 631 3.46 -10.36 -4.58
CA ARG A 631 3.38 -8.90 -4.51
C ARG A 631 1.96 -8.51 -4.05
N PRO A 632 1.82 -7.71 -2.98
CA PRO A 632 0.51 -7.28 -2.53
C PRO A 632 -0.23 -6.46 -3.58
N ASP A 633 -1.56 -6.56 -3.60
CA ASP A 633 -2.41 -5.71 -4.42
C ASP A 633 -2.36 -4.26 -3.89
N ARG A 634 -1.79 -3.37 -4.70
CA ARG A 634 -1.61 -1.95 -4.36
C ARG A 634 -2.93 -1.23 -4.09
N SER A 635 -4.05 -1.69 -4.65
CA SER A 635 -5.36 -1.08 -4.42
C SER A 635 -5.87 -1.26 -2.98
N LYS A 636 -5.29 -2.22 -2.24
CA LYS A 636 -5.60 -2.47 -0.83
C LYS A 636 -4.73 -1.64 0.13
N ALA A 637 -3.79 -0.86 -0.39
CA ALA A 637 -2.93 -0.02 0.44
C ALA A 637 -3.72 1.13 1.07
N VAL A 638 -3.33 1.54 2.28
CA VAL A 638 -3.96 2.66 2.97
C VAL A 638 -3.83 3.94 2.14
N PRO A 639 -4.93 4.57 1.70
CA PRO A 639 -4.87 5.81 0.94
C PRO A 639 -4.52 6.99 1.86
N ILE A 640 -4.02 8.08 1.28
CA ILE A 640 -3.70 9.29 2.07
C ILE A 640 -4.92 9.88 2.77
N THR A 641 -6.12 9.76 2.19
CA THR A 641 -7.39 10.23 2.78
C THR A 641 -7.70 9.60 4.13
N ASP A 642 -7.05 8.47 4.42
CA ASP A 642 -7.23 7.70 5.64
C ASP A 642 -6.19 8.03 6.72
N ILE A 643 -5.23 8.92 6.41
CA ILE A 643 -4.21 9.42 7.33
C ILE A 643 -4.65 10.78 7.91
N ARG A 644 -4.60 10.94 9.24
CA ARG A 644 -4.93 12.23 9.88
C ARG A 644 -3.68 13.11 9.91
N LEU A 645 -3.52 13.92 8.88
CA LEU A 645 -2.32 14.75 8.65
C LEU A 645 -2.05 15.77 9.76
N ASP A 646 -3.06 16.15 10.53
CA ASP A 646 -2.95 17.15 11.62
C ASP A 646 -2.07 16.67 12.79
N HIS A 647 -1.81 15.37 12.89
CA HIS A 647 -0.92 14.80 13.90
C HIS A 647 0.56 14.79 13.50
N PHE A 648 0.90 15.24 12.29
CA PHE A 648 2.26 15.17 11.76
C PHE A 648 2.81 16.56 11.48
N ALA A 649 4.05 16.79 11.90
CA ALA A 649 4.76 18.03 11.59
C ALA A 649 5.26 18.03 10.13
N ARG A 650 5.17 19.20 9.49
CA ARG A 650 5.81 19.44 8.20
C ARG A 650 7.32 19.55 8.36
N SER A 651 8.05 18.77 7.57
CA SER A 651 9.51 18.80 7.46
C SER A 651 9.90 18.31 6.06
N PRO A 652 10.79 19.02 5.34
CA PRO A 652 11.28 18.54 4.05
C PRO A 652 12.05 17.23 4.22
N ALA A 653 12.16 16.47 3.12
CA ALA A 653 12.95 15.25 3.08
C ALA A 653 14.44 15.52 3.29
N SER A 654 15.08 14.63 4.05
CA SER A 654 16.53 14.66 4.25
C SER A 654 17.23 14.42 2.92
N LYS A 655 18.22 15.27 2.64
CA LYS A 655 19.04 15.17 1.44
C LYS A 655 20.23 14.25 1.71
N GLU A 656 20.53 13.40 0.74
CA GLU A 656 21.76 12.62 0.75
C GLU A 656 22.96 13.50 0.37
N ALA A 657 24.10 13.22 0.98
CA ALA A 657 25.35 13.89 0.61
C ALA A 657 25.87 13.32 -0.71
N SER A 658 26.39 14.17 -1.60
CA SER A 658 27.02 13.70 -2.84
C SER A 658 28.25 14.54 -3.21
N LEU A 659 29.18 13.95 -3.96
CA LEU A 659 30.35 14.66 -4.49
C LEU A 659 29.91 15.81 -5.43
N PRO A 660 30.66 16.92 -5.53
CA PRO A 660 30.44 17.94 -6.57
C PRO A 660 30.64 17.39 -7.99
N ALA A 661 29.92 17.91 -8.97
CA ALA A 661 29.93 17.38 -10.34
C ALA A 661 31.32 17.39 -10.98
N GLU A 662 32.13 18.40 -10.68
CA GLU A 662 33.50 18.57 -11.20
C GLU A 662 34.46 17.48 -10.69
N GLU A 663 34.17 16.93 -9.50
CA GLU A 663 34.92 15.82 -8.91
C GLU A 663 34.42 14.48 -9.45
N ARG A 664 33.10 14.32 -9.60
CA ARG A 664 32.45 13.08 -10.09
C ARG A 664 33.07 12.57 -11.38
N ILE A 665 33.32 13.45 -12.35
CA ILE A 665 33.83 13.08 -13.68
C ILE A 665 35.30 12.64 -13.68
N ARG A 666 36.03 12.75 -12.56
CA ARG A 666 37.46 12.44 -12.46
C ARG A 666 37.77 11.20 -11.62
N THR A 667 36.76 10.60 -11.01
CA THR A 667 36.94 9.51 -10.07
C THR A 667 35.88 8.42 -10.23
N PHE A 668 36.25 7.21 -9.81
CA PHE A 668 35.32 6.09 -9.61
C PHE A 668 34.95 5.90 -8.14
N GLU A 669 35.33 6.85 -7.26
CA GLU A 669 34.83 6.90 -5.89
C GLU A 669 33.31 7.03 -5.84
N GLU A 670 32.72 6.52 -4.76
CA GLU A 670 31.28 6.53 -4.55
C GLU A 670 30.74 7.97 -4.54
N VAL A 671 29.85 8.28 -5.48
CA VAL A 671 29.34 9.64 -5.71
C VAL A 671 28.36 10.05 -4.62
N ASN A 672 27.39 9.19 -4.33
CA ASN A 672 26.39 9.43 -3.30
C ASN A 672 26.89 8.81 -1.99
N ARG A 673 26.93 9.58 -0.92
CA ARG A 673 27.39 9.20 0.44
C ARG A 673 26.23 8.90 1.41
N GLY A 674 24.99 8.91 0.93
CA GLY A 674 23.81 8.54 1.71
C GLY A 674 23.35 9.60 2.70
N LEU A 675 22.46 9.20 3.59
CA LEU A 675 21.96 10.04 4.68
C LEU A 675 23.01 10.16 5.80
N PRO A 676 23.10 11.32 6.48
CA PRO A 676 24.02 11.50 7.61
C PRO A 676 23.57 10.76 8.87
N ASP A 677 22.26 10.59 9.07
CA ASP A 677 21.65 10.00 10.26
C ASP A 677 20.29 9.36 9.95
N SER A 678 19.63 8.80 10.97
CA SER A 678 18.29 8.21 10.87
C SER A 678 17.14 9.21 11.02
N MET A 679 17.37 10.53 11.08
CA MET A 679 16.31 11.49 11.39
C MET A 679 15.16 11.44 10.38
N GLU A 680 15.45 11.03 9.15
CA GLU A 680 14.46 10.78 8.11
C GLU A 680 13.37 9.78 8.53
N SER A 681 13.70 8.81 9.40
CA SER A 681 12.75 7.82 9.90
C SER A 681 11.59 8.45 10.68
N HIS A 682 11.85 9.53 11.42
CA HIS A 682 10.84 10.27 12.18
C HIS A 682 9.82 11.00 11.29
N ARG A 683 10.08 11.10 9.98
CA ARG A 683 9.10 11.60 9.01
C ARG A 683 8.06 10.53 8.62
N CYS A 684 8.23 9.27 8.97
CA CYS A 684 7.30 8.24 8.50
C CYS A 684 5.92 8.34 9.17
N PHE A 685 4.86 8.44 8.37
CA PHE A 685 3.48 8.36 8.88
C PHE A 685 3.18 6.99 9.50
N SER A 686 3.90 5.94 9.10
CA SER A 686 3.62 4.56 9.53
C SER A 686 2.21 4.13 9.14
N CYS A 687 1.83 4.45 7.90
CA CYS A 687 0.49 4.19 7.35
C CYS A 687 0.09 2.73 7.59
N GLY A 688 -1.11 2.53 8.12
CA GLY A 688 -1.69 1.21 8.37
C GLY A 688 -1.23 0.50 9.64
N HIS A 689 -0.26 1.05 10.38
CA HIS A 689 0.33 0.35 11.52
C HIS A 689 0.25 1.13 12.82
N CYS A 690 -0.06 0.42 13.90
CA CYS A 690 -0.05 0.99 15.24
C CYS A 690 1.40 1.26 15.66
N THR A 691 1.63 2.47 16.17
CA THR A 691 2.93 2.90 16.66
C THR A 691 2.83 3.39 18.11
N GLU A 692 1.89 2.89 18.91
CA GLU A 692 1.86 3.19 20.34
C GLU A 692 1.91 4.71 20.66
N CYS A 693 1.26 5.52 19.82
CA CYS A 693 1.32 6.99 19.90
C CYS A 693 0.36 7.61 20.93
N ASP A 694 -0.38 6.76 21.65
CA ASP A 694 -1.36 7.09 22.70
C ASP A 694 -2.55 7.95 22.28
N THR A 695 -2.70 8.31 20.99
CA THR A 695 -3.87 9.07 20.52
C THR A 695 -5.20 8.37 20.88
N CYS A 696 -5.29 7.06 20.67
CA CYS A 696 -6.48 6.28 21.03
C CYS A 696 -6.77 6.28 22.55
N LEU A 697 -5.74 6.35 23.39
CA LEU A 697 -5.85 6.44 24.84
C LEU A 697 -6.33 7.83 25.26
N VAL A 698 -5.70 8.88 24.73
CA VAL A 698 -6.01 10.28 25.07
C VAL A 698 -7.41 10.68 24.63
N TYR A 699 -7.85 10.24 23.46
CA TYR A 699 -9.15 10.61 22.89
C TYR A 699 -10.29 9.67 23.32
N CYS A 700 -10.01 8.61 24.08
CA CYS A 700 -11.06 7.74 24.59
C CYS A 700 -11.88 8.48 25.64
N PRO A 701 -13.18 8.78 25.40
CA PRO A 701 -13.98 9.54 26.35
C PRO A 701 -14.26 8.78 27.65
N GLU A 702 -14.15 7.45 27.63
CA GLU A 702 -14.40 6.59 28.80
C GLU A 702 -13.11 6.23 29.55
N GLY A 703 -11.92 6.52 28.99
CA GLY A 703 -10.63 6.16 29.62
C GLY A 703 -10.35 4.66 29.70
N ILE A 704 -10.91 3.87 28.78
CA ILE A 704 -10.94 2.38 28.82
C ILE A 704 -9.89 1.70 27.95
N VAL A 705 -8.98 2.48 27.37
CA VAL A 705 -7.88 1.94 26.55
C VAL A 705 -6.64 1.87 27.42
N HIS A 706 -6.11 0.67 27.61
CA HIS A 706 -4.98 0.41 28.48
C HIS A 706 -3.77 -0.03 27.65
N ARG A 707 -2.57 0.39 28.06
CA ARG A 707 -1.32 -0.13 27.50
C ARG A 707 -1.10 -1.57 28.00
N ARG A 708 -0.80 -2.50 27.09
CA ARG A 708 -0.47 -3.90 27.42
C ARG A 708 0.67 -4.38 26.54
N GLY A 709 1.84 -4.60 27.12
CA GLY A 709 3.04 -4.97 26.37
C GLY A 709 3.39 -3.91 25.32
N THR A 710 3.55 -4.33 24.05
CA THR A 710 3.83 -3.47 22.89
C THR A 710 2.56 -3.05 22.14
N GLY A 711 1.42 -2.94 22.83
CA GLY A 711 0.14 -2.67 22.22
C GLY A 711 -0.89 -2.14 23.22
N TYR A 712 -2.14 -2.13 22.79
CA TYR A 712 -3.26 -1.63 23.59
C TYR A 712 -4.36 -2.67 23.72
N GLU A 713 -5.07 -2.61 24.83
CA GLU A 713 -6.27 -3.39 25.11
C GLU A 713 -7.44 -2.45 25.42
N VAL A 714 -8.62 -2.76 24.90
CA VAL A 714 -9.85 -1.99 25.13
C VAL A 714 -10.71 -2.77 26.12
N ASP A 715 -11.10 -2.15 27.23
CA ASP A 715 -12.08 -2.75 28.13
C ASP A 715 -13.49 -2.66 27.52
N TYR A 716 -13.90 -3.75 26.87
CA TYR A 716 -15.20 -3.83 26.22
C TYR A 716 -16.39 -3.88 27.19
N ALA A 717 -16.17 -4.07 28.50
CA ALA A 717 -17.25 -3.94 29.49
C ALA A 717 -17.71 -2.47 29.63
N PHE A 718 -16.83 -1.52 29.30
CA PHE A 718 -17.08 -0.07 29.35
C PHE A 718 -16.96 0.61 27.98
N CYS A 719 -16.72 -0.16 26.91
CA CYS A 719 -16.66 0.39 25.56
C CYS A 719 -18.05 0.57 24.96
N LYS A 720 -18.56 1.80 24.95
CA LYS A 720 -19.84 2.14 24.30
C LYS A 720 -19.82 2.15 22.76
N GLY A 721 -18.70 1.80 22.11
CA GLY A 721 -18.61 1.73 20.64
C GLY A 721 -18.66 3.07 19.90
N CYS A 722 -18.20 4.17 20.52
CA CYS A 722 -18.30 5.52 19.95
C CYS A 722 -17.39 5.80 18.74
N GLY A 723 -16.36 4.98 18.51
CA GLY A 723 -15.47 5.09 17.35
C GLY A 723 -14.48 6.25 17.33
N ILE A 724 -14.43 7.11 18.36
CA ILE A 724 -13.52 8.26 18.41
C ILE A 724 -12.05 7.83 18.31
N CYS A 725 -11.66 6.74 18.98
CA CYS A 725 -10.29 6.22 18.88
C CYS A 725 -9.91 5.78 17.46
N VAL A 726 -10.87 5.29 16.68
CA VAL A 726 -10.69 4.91 15.27
C VAL A 726 -10.59 6.15 14.40
N GLU A 727 -11.49 7.11 14.60
CA GLU A 727 -11.52 8.37 13.84
C GLU A 727 -10.23 9.17 14.04
N GLU A 728 -9.78 9.31 15.28
CA GLU A 728 -8.57 10.04 15.66
C GLU A 728 -7.29 9.23 15.48
N CYS A 729 -7.37 7.96 15.06
CA CYS A 729 -6.17 7.18 14.77
C CYS A 729 -5.38 7.84 13.63
N PRO A 730 -4.14 8.33 13.87
CA PRO A 730 -3.47 9.13 12.84
C PRO A 730 -3.09 8.36 11.58
N ARG A 731 -3.10 7.02 11.68
CA ARG A 731 -2.41 6.12 10.77
C ARG A 731 -3.32 5.12 10.09
N LYS A 732 -4.63 5.09 10.43
CA LYS A 732 -5.54 4.01 10.04
C LYS A 732 -5.03 2.65 10.51
N ALA A 733 -4.76 2.52 11.81
CA ALA A 733 -4.34 1.27 12.46
C ALA A 733 -5.46 0.64 13.32
N MET A 734 -6.68 1.13 13.14
CA MET A 734 -7.87 0.66 13.85
C MET A 734 -9.09 0.71 12.94
N GLU A 735 -10.06 -0.17 13.19
CA GLU A 735 -11.35 -0.21 12.52
C GLU A 735 -12.51 -0.39 13.50
N MET A 736 -13.71 0.03 13.09
CA MET A 736 -14.93 -0.33 13.80
C MET A 736 -15.50 -1.61 13.18
N VAL A 737 -15.62 -2.66 13.99
CA VAL A 737 -16.24 -3.92 13.59
C VAL A 737 -17.61 -4.09 14.26
N PRO A 738 -18.60 -4.73 13.63
CA PRO A 738 -19.88 -5.05 14.27
C PRO A 738 -19.69 -5.91 15.51
N THR A 739 -20.55 -5.77 16.52
CA THR A 739 -20.49 -6.57 17.76
C THR A 739 -21.12 -7.96 17.63
N THR A 740 -21.23 -8.50 16.41
CA THR A 740 -21.81 -9.83 16.18
C THR A 740 -21.14 -10.83 17.12
N CYS A 741 -21.94 -11.49 17.97
CA CYS A 741 -21.49 -12.60 18.79
C CYS A 741 -20.62 -13.53 17.94
N PRO A 742 -19.42 -13.94 18.39
CA PRO A 742 -18.91 -15.20 17.89
C PRO A 742 -19.99 -16.24 18.19
N SER A 743 -20.58 -16.77 17.13
CA SER A 743 -21.49 -17.90 17.18
C SER A 743 -20.73 -19.04 17.85
N ASN A 744 -21.07 -19.33 19.11
CA ASN A 744 -20.82 -20.63 19.72
C ASN A 744 -21.96 -21.56 19.35
#